data_AF-A0A3D1HI21-F1
#
_entry.id   AF-A0A3D1HI21-F1
#
_cell.length_a   1.000
_cell.length_b   1.000
_cell.length_c   1.000
_cell.angle_alpha   90.00
_cell.angle_beta   90.00
_cell.angle_gamma   90.00
#
_symmetry.space_group_name_H-M   'P 1'
#
loop_
_entity.id
_entity.type
_entity.pdbx_description
1 polymer ?
#
loop_
_entity_poly.entity_id
_entity_poly.type
_entity_poly.pdbx_seq_one_letter_code
_entity_poly.pdbx_strand_id
1 'polypeptide(L)'
;MLFAAIVAKAQGDVTAKWDFKNDLPEGIQAATNYQGTTVDIPSTVEGIVMHVDATKGKLYCVGRNNAQFNEGTKLQVPVKSTRDIVVVENYPNYQSYTIGGVAATADVTEHRATTDEVAKGYVEIVGTATSYLYSVQVTFVSAITTKEIYKTDFSNWGAYETAANDKEVTTATWKTKYSHETLTFSVFNTQIGATNFNTSKFPDWTGGMLMAAKSDNPYIETSALASITKVHFRHGATGGNRGWKLLAKGDGDADWVVVSSSVANPAGGCDVDVDINKTNCQLRFENITNNQNAYLLELAIYGQVDLSKTPALGKVTVNGTDYQTADICEEDNDGNMCATIEISKKEQMVDKDNNPVVFGTPDNGEIQSIEYTKVDDMSTLVTAVVKAGDQTATYKLTVAFKPDYTLTYYNTDGTVLEATQQVEKDSPIATLRNSDGVIVADGKAFRGWFEEADGGRKYTAEDIVTGPTALYAVATDIEVASDVNRYTYNLTDPYFYAEDHEGFNPTAGAFHDKQHGWAFGADDKIDIISGRHSLIFLTGCKYSGATTVTLKNGETEVGTIPLDKTNDGVMQSIEYTGEPGTLTLSFDGGMYIHKLVVANLGDASTEKNELGYYVVEAGNAGNFLTMLDLANANANADERTCIFLPNGTYDLGETALTTVSGNNISIIGQSMDKTIIKNAPKVKNEGIGTTATLYVTGKNLYMQDLTLQNALDYYNSGSAGRAVCLQDKGDGTICKNVKMLSYQDTYYSNGNGKYYWEDSEIHGTVDFLCGGGDVYYNRCKIVVEKRAKDGKGGCTIAAPYTDNGCQWGYVLNECTVDNYAENFNFGRAWGGTPRLAYLNTTLLQPDMIIKDRFTTGGMNVPADKFVEYNTMDAQGNVVSPASNVLTFKKDKKENTMETILTAGQAAEYALDKVFPTWTPDADCAQIGLGLLSATDGNISWTAAEGAKAYAVFYDDKFVDMTSATTWPVAAGESADKFVVRPANAMGGFGGGSTTTTGINSLKVNAENVASTIFYDLQGARVDGSQHGVLIMVQKMTDGSIKTSKVIK
;
A
#
# COMPACT_ATOMS: atom_id res chain seq x y z
N MET A 1 -54.15 13.87 -18.04
CA MET A 1 -53.42 15.10 -18.43
C MET A 1 -52.20 15.38 -17.56
N LEU A 2 -52.21 15.11 -16.24
CA LEU A 2 -51.07 15.34 -15.35
C LEU A 2 -49.84 14.46 -15.68
N PHE A 3 -50.05 13.16 -15.91
CA PHE A 3 -49.02 12.16 -16.31
C PHE A 3 -48.17 12.60 -17.51
N ALA A 4 -48.82 12.97 -18.63
CA ALA A 4 -48.12 13.39 -19.85
C ALA A 4 -47.32 14.69 -19.65
N ALA A 5 -47.78 15.60 -18.77
CA ALA A 5 -47.13 16.87 -18.49
C ALA A 5 -45.92 16.72 -17.54
N ILE A 6 -45.95 15.76 -16.61
CA ILE A 6 -44.83 15.47 -15.69
C ILE A 6 -43.67 14.85 -16.47
N VAL A 7 -43.94 13.80 -17.27
CA VAL A 7 -42.91 13.10 -18.06
C VAL A 7 -42.40 13.98 -19.22
N ALA A 8 -43.24 14.84 -19.82
CA ALA A 8 -42.79 15.73 -20.89
C ALA A 8 -42.01 16.97 -20.43
N LYS A 9 -42.06 17.32 -19.14
CA LYS A 9 -41.35 18.48 -18.57
C LYS A 9 -40.09 18.10 -17.80
N ALA A 10 -39.89 16.83 -17.50
CA ALA A 10 -38.69 16.35 -16.83
C ALA A 10 -37.47 16.55 -17.74
N GLN A 11 -36.40 17.15 -17.20
CA GLN A 11 -35.13 17.36 -17.91
C GLN A 11 -34.22 16.11 -17.88
N GLY A 12 -34.80 14.93 -17.61
CA GLY A 12 -34.10 13.66 -17.45
C GLY A 12 -35.08 12.53 -17.17
N ASP A 13 -34.56 11.33 -16.96
CA ASP A 13 -35.37 10.12 -16.76
C ASP A 13 -36.25 10.22 -15.51
N VAL A 14 -37.46 9.68 -15.60
CA VAL A 14 -38.40 9.60 -14.47
C VAL A 14 -38.60 8.15 -14.12
N THR A 15 -38.19 7.74 -12.91
CA THR A 15 -38.34 6.37 -12.43
C THR A 15 -39.47 6.27 -11.40
N ALA A 16 -40.51 5.52 -11.76
CA ALA A 16 -41.63 5.18 -10.90
C ALA A 16 -41.49 3.75 -10.39
N LYS A 17 -41.57 3.58 -9.06
CA LYS A 17 -41.42 2.27 -8.41
C LYS A 17 -42.67 1.86 -7.64
N TRP A 18 -42.91 0.55 -7.66
CA TRP A 18 -43.76 -0.21 -6.75
C TRP A 18 -42.86 -1.26 -6.09
N ASP A 19 -42.16 -0.84 -5.03
CA ASP A 19 -41.19 -1.63 -4.31
C ASP A 19 -41.83 -2.17 -3.02
N PHE A 20 -42.29 -3.40 -3.10
CA PHE A 20 -42.92 -4.12 -2.00
C PHE A 20 -41.91 -4.54 -0.94
N LYS A 21 -40.62 -4.62 -1.26
CA LYS A 21 -39.55 -5.00 -0.32
C LYS A 21 -39.26 -3.88 0.67
N ASN A 22 -39.21 -2.66 0.16
CA ASN A 22 -38.87 -1.47 0.92
C ASN A 22 -40.08 -0.58 1.29
N ASP A 23 -41.30 -1.04 0.99
CA ASP A 23 -42.55 -0.31 1.23
C ASP A 23 -42.58 1.06 0.53
N LEU A 24 -42.27 1.09 -0.77
CA LEU A 24 -42.28 2.32 -1.59
C LEU A 24 -43.26 2.20 -2.76
N PRO A 25 -44.19 3.14 -2.96
CA PRO A 25 -44.49 4.27 -2.07
C PRO A 25 -44.94 3.80 -0.67
N GLU A 26 -44.73 4.66 0.32
CA GLU A 26 -45.03 4.36 1.74
C GLU A 26 -46.44 3.80 1.92
N GLY A 27 -46.56 2.66 2.61
CA GLY A 27 -47.83 1.99 2.89
C GLY A 27 -48.30 1.00 1.81
N ILE A 28 -47.55 0.80 0.71
CA ILE A 28 -47.90 -0.17 -0.34
C ILE A 28 -48.01 -1.61 0.19
N GLN A 29 -47.17 -2.03 1.15
CA GLN A 29 -47.23 -3.36 1.78
C GLN A 29 -48.56 -3.55 2.52
N ALA A 30 -49.00 -2.54 3.26
CA ALA A 30 -50.24 -2.58 4.04
C ALA A 30 -51.50 -2.47 3.17
N ALA A 31 -51.42 -1.78 2.03
CA ALA A 31 -52.55 -1.56 1.14
C ALA A 31 -52.75 -2.68 0.10
N THR A 32 -51.69 -3.41 -0.26
CA THR A 32 -51.74 -4.42 -1.33
C THR A 32 -52.40 -5.71 -0.88
N ASN A 33 -53.73 -5.80 -1.06
CA ASN A 33 -54.56 -6.97 -0.80
C ASN A 33 -55.70 -7.06 -1.82
N TYR A 34 -55.37 -7.42 -3.06
CA TYR A 34 -56.30 -7.39 -4.19
C TYR A 34 -56.54 -8.79 -4.75
N GLN A 35 -57.80 -9.22 -4.73
CA GLN A 35 -58.26 -10.48 -5.30
C GLN A 35 -59.70 -10.30 -5.80
N GLY A 36 -60.00 -10.74 -7.03
CA GLY A 36 -61.33 -10.63 -7.62
C GLY A 36 -61.73 -9.19 -7.99
N THR A 37 -60.77 -8.27 -8.08
CA THR A 37 -60.99 -6.84 -8.36
C THR A 37 -59.94 -6.30 -9.32
N THR A 38 -60.23 -5.14 -9.91
CA THR A 38 -59.23 -4.27 -10.55
C THR A 38 -58.90 -3.10 -9.62
N VAL A 39 -57.68 -2.58 -9.65
CA VAL A 39 -57.27 -1.42 -8.85
C VAL A 39 -56.12 -0.66 -9.54
N ASP A 40 -56.05 0.66 -9.33
CA ASP A 40 -54.87 1.45 -9.67
C ASP A 40 -54.00 1.64 -8.42
N ILE A 41 -52.73 1.26 -8.51
CA ILE A 41 -51.78 1.42 -7.41
C ILE A 41 -50.85 2.59 -7.76
N PRO A 42 -50.78 3.65 -6.93
CA PRO A 42 -49.84 4.75 -7.14
C PRO A 42 -48.41 4.26 -6.99
N SER A 43 -47.49 4.87 -7.76
CA SER A 43 -46.05 4.65 -7.61
C SER A 43 -45.42 5.68 -6.66
N THR A 44 -44.10 5.62 -6.51
CA THR A 44 -43.28 6.67 -5.89
C THR A 44 -43.33 8.03 -6.59
N VAL A 45 -43.87 8.12 -7.82
CA VAL A 45 -44.02 9.36 -8.58
C VAL A 45 -45.49 9.71 -8.71
N GLU A 46 -45.84 10.92 -8.26
CA GLU A 46 -47.22 11.41 -8.28
C GLU A 46 -47.80 11.39 -9.71
N GLY A 47 -49.00 10.84 -9.87
CA GLY A 47 -49.69 10.76 -11.15
C GLY A 47 -49.28 9.58 -12.05
N ILE A 48 -48.33 8.74 -11.62
CA ILE A 48 -47.97 7.48 -12.29
C ILE A 48 -48.55 6.31 -11.49
N VAL A 49 -49.41 5.52 -12.13
CA VAL A 49 -50.14 4.40 -11.51
C VAL A 49 -49.95 3.12 -12.31
N MET A 50 -49.86 1.98 -11.63
CA MET A 50 -49.91 0.65 -12.23
C MET A 50 -51.33 0.14 -12.11
N HIS A 51 -51.94 -0.19 -13.25
CA HIS A 51 -53.26 -0.79 -13.25
C HIS A 51 -53.14 -2.29 -13.03
N VAL A 52 -53.80 -2.80 -11.99
CA VAL A 52 -53.77 -4.22 -11.61
C VAL A 52 -55.13 -4.83 -11.90
N ASP A 53 -55.16 -5.85 -12.78
CA ASP A 53 -56.30 -6.73 -12.96
C ASP A 53 -56.04 -8.05 -12.20
N ALA A 54 -56.63 -8.14 -11.01
CA ALA A 54 -56.62 -9.34 -10.18
C ALA A 54 -57.97 -10.08 -10.21
N THR A 55 -58.81 -9.88 -11.24
CA THR A 55 -60.14 -10.51 -11.32
C THR A 55 -60.08 -12.03 -11.44
N LYS A 56 -59.01 -12.55 -12.06
CA LYS A 56 -58.75 -13.99 -12.23
C LYS A 56 -57.55 -14.47 -11.41
N GLY A 57 -57.00 -13.63 -10.54
CA GLY A 57 -55.79 -13.91 -9.78
C GLY A 57 -55.76 -13.18 -8.44
N LYS A 58 -54.56 -12.87 -7.97
CA LYS A 58 -54.29 -12.14 -6.72
C LYS A 58 -52.98 -11.35 -6.80
N LEU A 59 -52.98 -10.17 -6.18
CA LEU A 59 -51.78 -9.42 -5.78
C LEU A 59 -51.86 -9.11 -4.27
N TYR A 60 -50.96 -9.68 -3.45
CA TYR A 60 -51.05 -9.61 -1.99
C TYR A 60 -49.70 -9.44 -1.30
N CYS A 61 -49.55 -8.41 -0.45
CA CYS A 61 -48.31 -8.11 0.27
C CYS A 61 -48.47 -7.95 1.80
N VAL A 62 -49.69 -7.87 2.35
CA VAL A 62 -49.90 -7.52 3.77
C VAL A 62 -49.13 -8.44 4.72
N GLY A 63 -48.29 -7.85 5.59
CA GLY A 63 -47.45 -8.59 6.54
C GLY A 63 -46.23 -9.28 5.92
N ARG A 64 -45.84 -8.89 4.70
CA ARG A 64 -44.70 -9.43 3.95
C ARG A 64 -43.92 -8.29 3.29
N ASN A 65 -42.69 -8.59 2.89
CA ASN A 65 -41.82 -7.72 2.09
C ASN A 65 -41.71 -8.17 0.63
N ASN A 66 -42.73 -8.86 0.13
CA ASN A 66 -42.88 -9.29 -1.26
C ASN A 66 -44.37 -9.44 -1.58
N ALA A 67 -44.76 -9.06 -2.79
CA ALA A 67 -46.12 -9.21 -3.26
C ALA A 67 -46.29 -10.59 -3.92
N GLN A 68 -47.14 -11.42 -3.33
CA GLN A 68 -47.60 -12.64 -3.99
C GLN A 68 -48.42 -12.27 -5.23
N PHE A 69 -47.98 -12.76 -6.39
CA PHE A 69 -48.52 -12.49 -7.71
C PHE A 69 -48.85 -13.83 -8.39
N ASN A 70 -50.14 -14.14 -8.53
CA ASN A 70 -50.59 -15.47 -8.96
C ASN A 70 -51.00 -15.53 -10.45
N GLU A 71 -51.21 -16.76 -10.92
CA GLU A 71 -51.74 -17.04 -12.26
C GLU A 71 -52.99 -16.22 -12.56
N GLY A 72 -53.04 -15.61 -13.74
CA GLY A 72 -54.19 -14.84 -14.21
C GLY A 72 -54.25 -13.40 -13.69
N THR A 73 -53.37 -12.98 -12.76
CA THR A 73 -53.20 -11.56 -12.42
C THR A 73 -52.43 -10.86 -13.54
N LYS A 74 -52.85 -9.64 -13.89
CA LYS A 74 -52.16 -8.78 -14.85
C LYS A 74 -51.76 -7.46 -14.22
N LEU A 75 -50.54 -7.02 -14.46
CA LEU A 75 -50.05 -5.69 -14.10
C LEU A 75 -49.79 -4.92 -15.38
N GLN A 76 -50.48 -3.79 -15.55
CA GLN A 76 -50.31 -2.90 -16.70
C GLN A 76 -49.50 -1.70 -16.23
N VAL A 77 -48.22 -1.72 -16.61
CA VAL A 77 -47.25 -0.71 -16.23
C VAL A 77 -47.20 0.34 -17.33
N PRO A 78 -47.48 1.62 -17.04
CA PRO A 78 -47.61 2.65 -18.06
C PRO A 78 -46.29 2.90 -18.79
N VAL A 79 -46.33 2.99 -20.12
CA VAL A 79 -45.20 3.40 -20.97
C VAL A 79 -45.67 4.41 -22.01
N LYS A 80 -44.74 5.25 -22.48
CA LYS A 80 -44.99 6.37 -23.39
C LYS A 80 -44.06 6.37 -24.61
N SER A 81 -42.90 5.73 -24.49
CA SER A 81 -41.86 5.70 -25.51
C SER A 81 -41.29 4.30 -25.65
N THR A 82 -40.78 3.94 -26.84
CA THR A 82 -40.03 2.69 -27.05
C THR A 82 -38.71 2.67 -26.30
N ARG A 83 -38.31 3.81 -25.73
CA ARG A 83 -37.16 3.94 -24.85
C ARG A 83 -37.46 3.52 -23.42
N ASP A 84 -38.73 3.48 -23.01
CA ASP A 84 -39.10 3.21 -21.62
C ASP A 84 -38.78 1.78 -21.23
N ILE A 85 -38.29 1.61 -20.00
CA ILE A 85 -37.79 0.33 -19.50
C ILE A 85 -38.64 -0.08 -18.29
N VAL A 86 -39.22 -1.28 -18.35
CA VAL A 86 -39.93 -1.90 -17.23
C VAL A 86 -39.03 -2.98 -16.63
N VAL A 87 -38.79 -2.89 -15.32
CA VAL A 87 -37.98 -3.84 -14.57
C VAL A 87 -38.85 -4.52 -13.53
N VAL A 88 -38.73 -5.85 -13.44
CA VAL A 88 -39.37 -6.66 -12.41
C VAL A 88 -38.29 -7.41 -11.64
N GLU A 89 -38.26 -7.21 -10.33
CA GLU A 89 -37.42 -7.99 -9.41
C GLU A 89 -38.33 -8.99 -8.67
N ASN A 90 -38.07 -10.28 -8.83
CA ASN A 90 -38.78 -11.34 -8.14
C ASN A 90 -37.95 -12.00 -7.03
N TYR A 91 -38.64 -12.71 -6.14
CA TYR A 91 -38.00 -13.60 -5.18
C TYR A 91 -37.27 -14.72 -5.93
N PRO A 92 -36.05 -15.12 -5.51
CA PRO A 92 -35.26 -16.13 -6.22
C PRO A 92 -36.04 -17.41 -6.50
N ASN A 93 -35.97 -17.90 -7.75
CA ASN A 93 -36.66 -19.10 -8.26
C ASN A 93 -38.19 -18.98 -8.49
N TYR A 94 -38.75 -17.77 -8.50
CA TYR A 94 -40.19 -17.54 -8.74
C TYR A 94 -40.48 -16.77 -10.04
N GLN A 95 -39.85 -17.15 -11.15
CA GLN A 95 -39.98 -16.48 -12.46
C GLN A 95 -41.26 -16.88 -13.24
N SER A 96 -42.34 -17.23 -12.54
CA SER A 96 -43.59 -17.73 -13.14
C SER A 96 -44.51 -16.59 -13.64
N TYR A 97 -43.98 -15.76 -14.53
CA TYR A 97 -44.72 -14.69 -15.19
C TYR A 97 -44.14 -14.39 -16.57
N THR A 98 -44.89 -13.62 -17.35
CA THR A 98 -44.40 -13.00 -18.59
C THR A 98 -44.39 -11.48 -18.45
N ILE A 99 -43.48 -10.82 -19.16
CA ILE A 99 -43.41 -9.37 -19.32
C ILE A 99 -43.42 -9.07 -20.82
N GLY A 100 -44.39 -8.27 -21.28
CA GLY A 100 -44.58 -8.03 -22.72
C GLY A 100 -44.83 -9.29 -23.55
N GLY A 101 -45.27 -10.38 -22.90
CA GLY A 101 -45.44 -11.70 -23.52
C GLY A 101 -44.20 -12.60 -23.53
N VAL A 102 -43.05 -12.12 -23.05
CA VAL A 102 -41.81 -12.91 -22.90
C VAL A 102 -41.74 -13.52 -21.50
N ALA A 103 -41.39 -14.81 -21.40
CA ALA A 103 -41.26 -15.48 -20.10
C ALA A 103 -40.04 -14.97 -19.33
N ALA A 104 -40.20 -14.72 -18.03
CA ALA A 104 -39.09 -14.37 -17.15
C ALA A 104 -38.18 -15.59 -16.90
N THR A 105 -36.87 -15.40 -17.01
CA THR A 105 -35.86 -16.46 -16.83
C THR A 105 -34.80 -16.13 -15.79
N ALA A 106 -34.87 -14.95 -15.18
CA ALA A 106 -33.91 -14.46 -14.18
C ALA A 106 -34.65 -13.76 -13.03
N ASP A 107 -33.96 -13.56 -11.90
CA ASP A 107 -34.53 -12.91 -10.71
C ASP A 107 -34.79 -11.41 -10.91
N VAL A 108 -34.08 -10.79 -11.85
CA VAL A 108 -34.36 -9.45 -12.37
C VAL A 108 -34.61 -9.60 -13.85
N THR A 109 -35.79 -9.20 -14.30
CA THR A 109 -36.15 -9.18 -15.71
C THR A 109 -36.38 -7.75 -16.16
N GLU A 110 -35.65 -7.34 -17.19
CA GLU A 110 -35.78 -6.04 -17.84
C GLU A 110 -36.51 -6.20 -19.18
N HIS A 111 -37.45 -5.31 -19.47
CA HIS A 111 -38.17 -5.25 -20.73
C HIS A 111 -38.28 -3.81 -21.23
N ARG A 112 -37.75 -3.56 -22.43
CA ARG A 112 -37.90 -2.28 -23.11
C ARG A 112 -39.21 -2.27 -23.90
N ALA A 113 -39.99 -1.20 -23.76
CA ALA A 113 -41.30 -1.08 -24.40
C ALA A 113 -41.22 -1.18 -25.93
N THR A 114 -42.13 -1.94 -26.52
CA THR A 114 -42.28 -2.07 -27.98
C THR A 114 -43.22 -1.01 -28.55
N THR A 115 -43.19 -0.79 -29.87
CA THR A 115 -44.11 0.14 -30.55
C THR A 115 -45.58 -0.18 -30.27
N ASP A 116 -45.94 -1.47 -30.24
CA ASP A 116 -47.29 -1.93 -29.94
C ASP A 116 -47.71 -1.65 -28.49
N GLU A 117 -46.78 -1.80 -27.54
CA GLU A 117 -47.01 -1.49 -26.12
C GLU A 117 -47.12 0.01 -25.88
N VAL A 118 -46.32 0.82 -26.58
CA VAL A 118 -46.43 2.28 -26.56
C VAL A 118 -47.76 2.75 -27.14
N ALA A 119 -48.21 2.14 -28.25
CA ALA A 119 -49.53 2.43 -28.83
C ALA A 119 -50.68 2.03 -27.88
N LYS A 120 -50.51 0.96 -27.10
CA LYS A 120 -51.44 0.56 -26.03
C LYS A 120 -51.34 1.44 -24.78
N GLY A 121 -50.18 2.06 -24.55
CA GLY A 121 -49.86 2.90 -23.40
C GLY A 121 -49.32 2.16 -22.17
N TYR A 122 -49.05 0.85 -22.26
CA TYR A 122 -48.53 0.05 -21.15
C TYR A 122 -47.80 -1.23 -21.62
N VAL A 123 -46.88 -1.72 -20.79
CA VAL A 123 -46.33 -3.08 -20.84
C VAL A 123 -47.16 -3.94 -19.90
N GLU A 124 -47.59 -5.12 -20.36
CA GLU A 124 -48.38 -6.05 -19.56
C GLU A 124 -47.49 -7.14 -18.95
N ILE A 125 -47.57 -7.30 -17.62
CA ILE A 125 -46.95 -8.39 -16.87
C ILE A 125 -48.06 -9.37 -16.49
N VAL A 126 -47.93 -10.65 -16.87
CA VAL A 126 -48.98 -11.66 -16.65
C VAL A 126 -48.44 -12.82 -15.82
N GLY A 127 -49.07 -13.09 -14.68
CA GLY A 127 -48.75 -14.24 -13.85
C GLY A 127 -49.16 -15.54 -14.55
N THR A 128 -48.24 -16.49 -14.66
CA THR A 128 -48.47 -17.81 -15.28
C THR A 128 -48.53 -18.94 -14.25
N ALA A 129 -48.00 -18.72 -13.04
CA ALA A 129 -48.24 -19.52 -11.84
C ALA A 129 -48.12 -18.63 -10.60
N THR A 130 -47.95 -19.21 -9.40
CA THR A 130 -47.65 -18.42 -8.20
C THR A 130 -46.20 -17.89 -8.25
N SER A 131 -46.05 -16.57 -8.20
CA SER A 131 -44.79 -15.84 -8.11
C SER A 131 -44.80 -14.89 -6.90
N TYR A 132 -43.63 -14.37 -6.53
CA TYR A 132 -43.45 -13.36 -5.49
C TYR A 132 -42.56 -12.25 -6.04
N LEU A 133 -43.07 -11.01 -6.05
CA LEU A 133 -42.36 -9.85 -6.57
C LEU A 133 -41.80 -9.01 -5.42
N TYR A 134 -40.52 -8.66 -5.50
CA TYR A 134 -39.94 -7.63 -4.64
C TYR A 134 -40.29 -6.24 -5.14
N SER A 135 -40.17 -6.01 -6.45
CA SER A 135 -40.48 -4.71 -7.02
C SER A 135 -40.93 -4.79 -8.47
N VAL A 136 -41.71 -3.80 -8.88
CA VAL A 136 -41.96 -3.44 -10.28
C VAL A 136 -41.55 -1.99 -10.45
N GLN A 137 -40.85 -1.69 -11.53
CA GLN A 137 -40.37 -0.35 -11.83
C GLN A 137 -40.63 -0.03 -13.30
N VAL A 138 -40.94 1.23 -13.59
CA VAL A 138 -40.80 1.78 -14.94
C VAL A 138 -39.92 3.01 -14.90
N THR A 139 -38.97 3.06 -15.83
CA THR A 139 -38.16 4.23 -16.12
C THR A 139 -38.65 4.82 -17.44
N PHE A 140 -39.26 6.00 -17.36
CA PHE A 140 -39.58 6.81 -18.53
C PHE A 140 -38.30 7.48 -19.00
N VAL A 141 -37.70 6.93 -20.05
CA VAL A 141 -36.40 7.37 -20.54
C VAL A 141 -36.62 8.65 -21.35
N SER A 142 -36.01 9.73 -20.88
CA SER A 142 -36.13 11.03 -21.52
C SER A 142 -35.46 11.00 -22.89
N ALA A 143 -36.13 11.63 -23.87
CA ALA A 143 -35.48 11.95 -25.15
C ALA A 143 -34.50 13.11 -25.00
N ILE A 144 -34.64 13.91 -23.94
CA ILE A 144 -33.69 14.94 -23.54
C ILE A 144 -32.64 14.30 -22.66
N THR A 145 -31.40 14.25 -23.13
CA THR A 145 -30.28 13.67 -22.39
C THR A 145 -29.05 14.58 -22.49
N THR A 146 -28.15 14.45 -21.52
CA THR A 146 -26.89 15.19 -21.55
C THR A 146 -25.93 14.50 -22.50
N LYS A 147 -25.41 15.24 -23.49
CA LYS A 147 -24.36 14.76 -24.39
C LYS A 147 -23.18 15.72 -24.41
N GLU A 148 -22.01 15.19 -24.78
CA GLU A 148 -20.88 16.00 -25.21
C GLU A 148 -21.24 16.67 -26.54
N ILE A 149 -21.60 17.94 -26.48
CA ILE A 149 -22.06 18.70 -27.65
C ILE A 149 -20.90 19.38 -28.39
N TYR A 150 -19.72 19.49 -27.78
CA TYR A 150 -18.51 19.99 -28.43
C TYR A 150 -17.27 19.51 -27.67
N LYS A 151 -16.23 19.08 -28.40
CA LYS A 151 -14.91 18.75 -27.84
C LYS A 151 -13.79 19.18 -28.78
N THR A 152 -12.70 19.67 -28.21
CA THR A 152 -11.50 20.04 -28.96
C THR A 152 -10.23 19.92 -28.10
N ASP A 153 -9.15 19.48 -28.74
CA ASP A 153 -7.76 19.63 -28.29
C ASP A 153 -7.06 20.80 -29.04
N PHE A 154 -7.86 21.62 -29.73
CA PHE A 154 -7.48 22.73 -30.61
C PHE A 154 -6.67 22.35 -31.87
N SER A 155 -6.39 21.07 -32.13
CA SER A 155 -5.62 20.65 -33.31
C SER A 155 -6.33 20.99 -34.63
N ASN A 156 -7.66 21.07 -34.61
CA ASN A 156 -8.48 21.45 -35.76
C ASN A 156 -8.65 22.96 -35.94
N TRP A 157 -8.04 23.81 -35.10
CA TRP A 157 -8.20 25.28 -35.15
C TRP A 157 -7.28 25.99 -36.14
N GLY A 158 -6.64 25.27 -37.07
CA GLY A 158 -5.61 25.79 -37.99
C GLY A 158 -6.03 27.04 -38.77
N ALA A 159 -7.30 27.12 -39.19
CA ALA A 159 -7.83 28.27 -39.92
C ALA A 159 -7.93 29.57 -39.08
N TYR A 160 -7.81 29.46 -37.76
CA TYR A 160 -7.95 30.55 -36.79
C TYR A 160 -6.63 30.89 -36.08
N GLU A 161 -5.51 30.28 -36.48
CA GLU A 161 -4.20 30.55 -35.86
C GLU A 161 -3.86 32.04 -35.90
N THR A 162 -3.51 32.57 -34.74
CA THR A 162 -3.19 33.99 -34.59
C THR A 162 -2.39 34.22 -33.31
N ALA A 163 -1.52 35.23 -33.32
CA ALA A 163 -0.88 35.71 -32.11
C ALA A 163 -1.90 36.45 -31.22
N ALA A 164 -1.58 36.58 -29.93
CA ALA A 164 -2.41 37.37 -29.04
C ALA A 164 -2.52 38.84 -29.52
N ASN A 165 -3.75 39.36 -29.62
CA ASN A 165 -4.06 40.69 -30.12
C ASN A 165 -4.96 41.44 -29.12
N ASP A 166 -4.54 42.63 -28.70
CA ASP A 166 -5.24 43.48 -27.73
C ASP A 166 -6.17 44.53 -28.37
N LYS A 167 -6.33 44.50 -29.70
CA LYS A 167 -7.16 45.45 -30.47
C LYS A 167 -8.36 44.80 -31.12
N GLU A 168 -8.26 43.53 -31.49
CA GLU A 168 -9.29 42.83 -32.27
C GLU A 168 -9.64 41.48 -31.62
N VAL A 169 -10.91 41.10 -31.75
CA VAL A 169 -11.41 39.79 -31.33
C VAL A 169 -11.33 38.84 -32.52
N THR A 170 -10.74 37.67 -32.33
CA THR A 170 -10.77 36.59 -33.32
C THR A 170 -12.00 35.73 -33.09
N THR A 171 -12.78 35.48 -34.13
CA THR A 171 -14.02 34.69 -34.05
C THR A 171 -13.82 33.33 -34.72
N ALA A 172 -14.01 32.25 -33.97
CA ALA A 172 -13.98 30.87 -34.48
C ALA A 172 -15.37 30.23 -34.35
N THR A 173 -15.92 29.68 -35.43
CA THR A 173 -17.29 29.14 -35.43
C THR A 173 -17.31 27.65 -35.75
N TRP A 174 -18.13 26.94 -34.98
CA TRP A 174 -18.34 25.50 -35.04
C TRP A 174 -19.83 25.17 -35.01
N LYS A 175 -20.15 23.90 -35.31
CA LYS A 175 -21.46 23.31 -35.07
C LYS A 175 -21.35 22.34 -33.90
N THR A 176 -22.31 22.41 -32.99
CA THR A 176 -22.40 21.45 -31.90
C THR A 176 -22.93 20.11 -32.41
N LYS A 177 -22.43 19.02 -31.83
CA LYS A 177 -23.02 17.69 -31.94
C LYS A 177 -24.38 17.66 -31.25
N TYR A 178 -25.30 16.86 -31.75
CA TYR A 178 -26.64 16.57 -31.24
C TYR A 178 -27.61 17.76 -31.21
N SER A 179 -27.19 18.95 -30.77
CA SER A 179 -28.04 20.16 -30.78
C SER A 179 -27.98 20.93 -32.11
N HIS A 180 -26.93 20.70 -32.91
CA HIS A 180 -26.68 21.36 -34.20
C HIS A 180 -26.73 22.91 -34.16
N GLU A 181 -26.50 23.47 -32.96
CA GLU A 181 -26.40 24.89 -32.69
C GLU A 181 -25.11 25.46 -33.29
N THR A 182 -25.15 26.75 -33.61
CA THR A 182 -23.93 27.46 -33.99
C THR A 182 -23.19 27.86 -32.71
N LEU A 183 -22.00 27.31 -32.51
CA LEU A 183 -21.10 27.65 -31.41
C LEU A 183 -20.00 28.58 -31.92
N THR A 184 -19.99 29.81 -31.43
CA THR A 184 -18.99 30.81 -31.81
C THR A 184 -18.11 31.13 -30.61
N PHE A 185 -16.80 31.03 -30.78
CA PHE A 185 -15.79 31.49 -29.83
C PHE A 185 -15.30 32.88 -30.19
N SER A 186 -15.37 33.80 -29.25
CA SER A 186 -14.76 35.13 -29.30
C SER A 186 -13.48 35.12 -28.48
N VAL A 187 -12.33 35.15 -29.15
CA VAL A 187 -11.00 35.05 -28.52
C VAL A 187 -10.32 36.42 -28.56
N PHE A 188 -10.03 36.98 -27.40
CA PHE A 188 -9.40 38.29 -27.26
C PHE A 188 -8.09 38.20 -26.47
N ASN A 189 -7.06 38.87 -26.97
CA ASN A 189 -5.73 38.92 -26.37
C ASN A 189 -5.18 37.56 -25.91
N THR A 190 -5.47 36.52 -26.70
CA THR A 190 -5.13 35.12 -26.46
C THR A 190 -4.63 34.54 -27.77
N GLN A 191 -3.46 33.90 -27.76
CA GLN A 191 -2.89 33.25 -28.95
C GLN A 191 -3.64 31.95 -29.24
N ILE A 192 -3.90 31.69 -30.52
CA ILE A 192 -4.47 30.44 -31.03
C ILE A 192 -3.38 29.68 -31.78
N GLY A 193 -3.12 28.43 -31.40
CA GLY A 193 -2.24 27.52 -32.14
C GLY A 193 -2.88 26.16 -32.31
N ALA A 194 -2.85 25.63 -33.53
CA ALA A 194 -3.34 24.29 -33.87
C ALA A 194 -2.28 23.20 -33.62
N THR A 195 -1.10 23.60 -33.14
CA THR A 195 -0.02 22.71 -32.71
C THR A 195 0.52 23.18 -31.38
N ASN A 196 1.25 22.27 -30.71
CA ASN A 196 1.96 22.61 -29.50
C ASN A 196 3.17 23.52 -29.78
N PHE A 197 2.96 24.84 -29.69
CA PHE A 197 4.02 25.83 -29.86
C PHE A 197 4.91 26.00 -28.61
N ASN A 198 4.70 25.22 -27.54
CA ASN A 198 5.50 25.27 -26.32
C ASN A 198 5.91 23.87 -25.81
N THR A 199 6.50 23.09 -26.70
CA THR A 199 7.02 21.73 -26.44
C THR A 199 8.02 21.68 -25.29
N SER A 200 8.74 22.78 -25.01
CA SER A 200 9.66 22.85 -23.87
C SER A 200 8.97 22.76 -22.50
N LYS A 201 7.70 23.16 -22.42
CA LYS A 201 6.90 23.17 -21.18
C LYS A 201 5.87 22.07 -21.14
N PHE A 202 5.40 21.63 -22.31
CA PHE A 202 4.42 20.56 -22.46
C PHE A 202 4.95 19.52 -23.45
N PRO A 203 6.04 18.80 -23.14
CA PRO A 203 6.69 17.90 -24.10
C PRO A 203 5.80 16.73 -24.52
N ASP A 204 4.91 16.30 -23.63
CA ASP A 204 4.02 15.15 -23.85
C ASP A 204 2.68 15.53 -24.49
N TRP A 205 2.42 16.82 -24.70
CA TRP A 205 1.17 17.29 -25.32
C TRP A 205 1.31 17.35 -26.85
N THR A 206 0.44 16.66 -27.56
CA THR A 206 0.47 16.59 -29.04
C THR A 206 -0.58 17.45 -29.73
N GLY A 207 -1.56 17.99 -28.98
CA GLY A 207 -2.63 18.82 -29.52
C GLY A 207 -2.25 20.28 -29.76
N GLY A 208 -3.23 21.09 -30.20
CA GLY A 208 -3.16 22.54 -30.21
C GLY A 208 -3.29 23.15 -28.81
N MET A 209 -3.30 24.48 -28.71
CA MET A 209 -3.54 25.18 -27.43
C MET A 209 -3.91 26.65 -27.61
N LEU A 210 -4.63 27.20 -26.62
CA LEU A 210 -4.88 28.63 -26.48
C LEU A 210 -4.02 29.22 -25.35
N MET A 211 -3.25 30.28 -25.60
CA MET A 211 -2.41 30.92 -24.59
C MET A 211 -2.89 32.34 -24.26
N ALA A 212 -3.34 32.56 -23.02
CA ALA A 212 -3.64 33.90 -22.53
C ALA A 212 -2.37 34.77 -22.52
N ALA A 213 -2.45 35.99 -23.05
CA ALA A 213 -1.36 36.95 -22.91
C ALA A 213 -1.21 37.45 -21.47
N LYS A 214 -0.03 38.01 -21.17
CA LYS A 214 0.26 38.68 -19.90
C LYS A 214 -0.37 40.08 -19.89
N SER A 215 -1.69 40.15 -19.74
CA SER A 215 -2.44 41.40 -19.69
C SER A 215 -3.62 41.30 -18.72
N ASP A 216 -4.27 42.43 -18.47
CA ASP A 216 -5.36 42.51 -17.49
C ASP A 216 -6.71 41.94 -17.98
N ASN A 217 -6.86 41.65 -19.27
CA ASN A 217 -8.14 41.24 -19.84
C ASN A 217 -8.06 40.27 -21.04
N PRO A 218 -7.23 39.21 -21.04
CA PRO A 218 -7.35 38.14 -22.03
C PRO A 218 -8.56 37.27 -21.72
N TYR A 219 -9.36 36.94 -22.74
CA TYR A 219 -10.53 36.08 -22.56
C TYR A 219 -10.85 35.22 -23.77
N ILE A 220 -11.61 34.15 -23.52
CA ILE A 220 -12.30 33.34 -24.52
C ILE A 220 -13.77 33.28 -24.11
N GLU A 221 -14.68 33.72 -24.98
CA GLU A 221 -16.12 33.68 -24.74
C GLU A 221 -16.83 32.80 -25.76
N THR A 222 -17.90 32.12 -25.36
CA THR A 222 -18.79 31.41 -26.29
C THR A 222 -20.06 32.22 -26.60
N SER A 223 -20.66 31.98 -27.76
CA SER A 223 -22.08 32.28 -27.98
C SER A 223 -22.96 31.51 -26.98
N ALA A 224 -24.19 31.98 -26.80
CA ALA A 224 -25.14 31.28 -25.95
C ALA A 224 -25.55 29.95 -26.58
N LEU A 225 -25.55 28.89 -25.78
CA LEU A 225 -26.08 27.58 -26.12
C LEU A 225 -27.37 27.34 -25.32
N ALA A 226 -28.34 26.64 -25.91
CA ALA A 226 -29.65 26.40 -25.31
C ALA A 226 -29.54 25.74 -23.92
N SER A 227 -28.55 24.86 -23.74
CA SER A 227 -28.24 24.24 -22.44
C SER A 227 -26.75 23.92 -22.32
N ILE A 228 -26.17 24.22 -21.17
CA ILE A 228 -24.86 23.72 -20.75
C ILE A 228 -25.02 23.09 -19.36
N THR A 229 -24.79 21.79 -19.28
CA THR A 229 -24.89 21.01 -18.04
C THR A 229 -23.56 20.89 -17.36
N LYS A 230 -22.50 20.60 -18.12
CA LYS A 230 -21.15 20.39 -17.61
C LYS A 230 -20.11 20.94 -18.58
N VAL A 231 -18.97 21.39 -18.05
CA VAL A 231 -17.77 21.72 -18.83
C VAL A 231 -16.61 20.97 -18.25
N HIS A 232 -15.83 20.33 -19.11
CA HIS A 232 -14.52 19.79 -18.78
C HIS A 232 -13.46 20.56 -19.56
N PHE A 233 -12.35 20.92 -18.91
CA PHE A 233 -11.20 21.47 -19.62
C PHE A 233 -9.90 21.07 -18.96
N ARG A 234 -8.87 20.87 -19.78
CA ARG A 234 -7.50 20.68 -19.33
C ARG A 234 -6.73 21.96 -19.53
N HIS A 235 -6.04 22.44 -18.50
CA HIS A 235 -5.18 23.62 -18.61
C HIS A 235 -3.81 23.44 -17.98
N GLY A 236 -2.84 24.23 -18.47
CA GLY A 236 -1.46 24.24 -18.02
C GLY A 236 -0.97 25.64 -17.66
N ALA A 237 0.17 25.69 -16.97
CA ALA A 237 0.85 26.91 -16.59
C ALA A 237 2.37 26.70 -16.48
N THR A 238 3.11 27.80 -16.26
CA THR A 238 4.58 27.78 -16.09
C THR A 238 5.02 27.97 -14.63
N GLY A 239 4.08 27.92 -13.69
CA GLY A 239 4.33 28.07 -12.25
C GLY A 239 3.05 27.88 -11.44
N GLY A 240 3.18 27.71 -10.12
CA GLY A 240 2.04 27.47 -9.22
C GLY A 240 1.07 28.65 -9.10
N ASN A 241 -0.18 28.36 -8.75
CA ASN A 241 -1.29 29.31 -8.54
C ASN A 241 -1.74 30.08 -9.80
N ARG A 242 -1.56 29.49 -10.99
CA ARG A 242 -1.89 30.10 -12.30
C ARG A 242 -2.81 29.18 -13.09
N GLY A 243 -3.49 29.72 -14.10
CA GLY A 243 -4.36 28.94 -14.98
C GLY A 243 -5.52 29.76 -15.50
N TRP A 244 -6.54 29.07 -15.98
CA TRP A 244 -7.80 29.64 -16.45
C TRP A 244 -8.88 29.49 -15.39
N LYS A 245 -9.59 30.58 -15.09
CA LYS A 245 -10.87 30.55 -14.37
C LYS A 245 -12.00 30.49 -15.39
N LEU A 246 -13.05 29.76 -15.05
CA LEU A 246 -14.25 29.61 -15.87
C LEU A 246 -15.41 30.38 -15.24
N LEU A 247 -16.11 31.15 -16.06
CA LEU A 247 -17.34 31.83 -15.74
C LEU A 247 -18.45 31.34 -16.68
N ALA A 248 -19.68 31.34 -16.17
CA ALA A 248 -20.88 31.03 -16.94
C ALA A 248 -21.94 32.10 -16.72
N LYS A 249 -22.75 32.36 -17.74
CA LYS A 249 -23.89 33.28 -17.68
C LYS A 249 -25.06 32.66 -18.45
N GLY A 250 -26.13 32.34 -17.75
CA GLY A 250 -27.35 31.78 -18.34
C GLY A 250 -28.61 32.47 -17.85
N ASP A 251 -29.76 31.85 -18.13
CA ASP A 251 -31.05 32.36 -17.67
C ASP A 251 -31.08 32.54 -16.15
N GLY A 252 -31.58 33.70 -15.70
CA GLY A 252 -31.67 34.05 -14.28
C GLY A 252 -30.43 34.76 -13.72
N ASP A 253 -29.30 34.78 -14.43
CA ASP A 253 -28.11 35.50 -14.01
C ASP A 253 -28.14 36.97 -14.46
N ALA A 254 -27.93 37.90 -13.53
CA ALA A 254 -27.78 39.32 -13.87
C ALA A 254 -26.42 39.63 -14.53
N ASP A 255 -25.37 38.89 -14.16
CA ASP A 255 -24.00 39.04 -14.65
C ASP A 255 -23.24 37.70 -14.63
N TRP A 256 -21.99 37.67 -15.11
CA TRP A 256 -21.14 36.49 -15.12
C TRP A 256 -20.94 35.88 -13.73
N VAL A 257 -21.12 34.56 -13.63
CA VAL A 257 -20.91 33.78 -12.40
C VAL A 257 -19.61 32.99 -12.53
N VAL A 258 -18.68 33.17 -11.59
CA VAL A 258 -17.46 32.33 -11.52
C VAL A 258 -17.86 30.93 -11.08
N VAL A 259 -17.64 29.94 -11.93
CA VAL A 259 -17.97 28.52 -11.68
C VAL A 259 -16.74 27.67 -11.40
N SER A 260 -15.55 28.11 -11.82
CA SER A 260 -14.29 27.53 -11.38
C SER A 260 -13.16 28.55 -11.33
N SER A 261 -12.32 28.42 -10.31
CA SER A 261 -11.04 29.14 -10.18
C SER A 261 -9.89 28.15 -9.87
N SER A 262 -10.04 26.89 -10.29
CA SER A 262 -9.00 25.87 -10.11
C SER A 262 -7.72 26.34 -10.79
N VAL A 263 -6.58 26.16 -10.13
CA VAL A 263 -5.27 26.49 -10.69
C VAL A 263 -4.68 25.25 -11.34
N ALA A 264 -3.83 25.42 -12.35
CA ALA A 264 -3.16 24.31 -13.02
C ALA A 264 -2.14 23.65 -12.08
N ASN A 265 -2.58 22.63 -11.34
CA ASN A 265 -1.77 21.86 -10.42
C ASN A 265 -1.98 20.35 -10.65
N PRO A 266 -0.99 19.62 -11.19
CA PRO A 266 0.36 20.08 -11.53
C PRO A 266 0.38 21.08 -12.71
N ALA A 267 1.41 21.94 -12.75
CA ALA A 267 1.50 23.00 -13.75
C ALA A 267 1.60 22.49 -15.20
N GLY A 268 2.08 21.26 -15.40
CA GLY A 268 2.17 20.62 -16.72
C GLY A 268 0.82 20.23 -17.33
N GLY A 269 -0.26 20.23 -16.54
CA GLY A 269 -1.60 19.89 -17.01
C GLY A 269 -2.50 19.47 -15.85
N CYS A 270 -3.66 20.10 -15.73
CA CYS A 270 -4.67 19.83 -14.72
C CYS A 270 -6.05 19.79 -15.39
N ASP A 271 -6.79 18.73 -15.11
CA ASP A 271 -8.17 18.55 -15.57
C ASP A 271 -9.14 19.22 -14.60
N VAL A 272 -10.14 19.91 -15.15
CA VAL A 272 -11.15 20.64 -14.39
C VAL A 272 -12.53 20.29 -14.93
N ASP A 273 -13.33 19.63 -14.09
CA ASP A 273 -14.73 19.33 -14.35
C ASP A 273 -15.63 20.25 -13.53
N VAL A 274 -16.60 20.89 -14.18
CA VAL A 274 -17.50 21.87 -13.56
C VAL A 274 -18.93 21.62 -14.02
N ASP A 275 -19.83 21.43 -13.05
CA ASP A 275 -21.27 21.43 -13.31
C ASP A 275 -21.77 22.87 -13.49
N ILE A 276 -22.40 23.14 -14.63
CA ILE A 276 -22.93 24.45 -15.01
C ILE A 276 -24.44 24.50 -14.81
N ASN A 277 -25.16 23.50 -15.31
CA ASN A 277 -26.62 23.33 -15.21
C ASN A 277 -27.44 24.61 -15.51
N LYS A 278 -27.14 25.29 -16.62
CA LYS A 278 -27.82 26.52 -17.06
C LYS A 278 -28.42 26.39 -18.47
N THR A 279 -29.54 27.07 -18.69
CA THR A 279 -30.13 27.27 -20.03
C THR A 279 -29.69 28.61 -20.62
N ASN A 280 -29.71 28.72 -21.95
CA ASN A 280 -29.30 29.92 -22.69
C ASN A 280 -27.94 30.46 -22.18
N CYS A 281 -26.96 29.56 -22.07
CA CYS A 281 -25.75 29.76 -21.31
C CYS A 281 -24.56 30.12 -22.21
N GLN A 282 -23.81 31.14 -21.83
CA GLN A 282 -22.50 31.48 -22.36
C GLN A 282 -21.41 31.04 -21.37
N LEU A 283 -20.23 30.71 -21.88
CA LEU A 283 -19.03 30.46 -21.10
C LEU A 283 -18.00 31.56 -21.36
N ARG A 284 -17.23 31.90 -20.33
CA ARG A 284 -16.10 32.82 -20.43
C ARG A 284 -14.91 32.28 -19.66
N PHE A 285 -13.79 32.11 -20.33
CA PHE A 285 -12.51 31.77 -19.71
C PHE A 285 -11.69 33.04 -19.56
N GLU A 286 -11.14 33.24 -18.37
CA GLU A 286 -10.27 34.37 -18.05
C GLU A 286 -9.00 33.86 -17.37
N ASN A 287 -7.92 34.64 -17.49
CA ASN A 287 -6.68 34.31 -16.81
C ASN A 287 -6.81 34.54 -15.30
N ILE A 288 -6.36 33.57 -14.49
CA ILE A 288 -6.31 33.70 -13.02
C ILE A 288 -5.22 34.71 -12.61
N THR A 289 -4.14 34.80 -13.39
CA THR A 289 -2.96 35.61 -13.07
C THR A 289 -2.56 36.46 -14.26
N ASN A 290 -3.09 37.69 -14.32
CA ASN A 290 -2.96 38.65 -15.43
C ASN A 290 -1.52 38.91 -15.90
N ASN A 291 -0.50 38.80 -15.04
CA ASN A 291 0.90 39.02 -15.42
C ASN A 291 1.64 37.74 -15.87
N GLN A 292 0.93 36.63 -16.09
CA GLN A 292 1.49 35.33 -16.51
C GLN A 292 0.69 34.73 -17.66
N ASN A 293 1.30 33.79 -18.39
CA ASN A 293 0.60 33.02 -19.41
C ASN A 293 -0.18 31.87 -18.75
N ALA A 294 -1.38 31.60 -19.27
CA ALA A 294 -2.15 30.40 -19.00
C ALA A 294 -2.43 29.67 -20.32
N TYR A 295 -2.47 28.33 -20.30
CA TYR A 295 -2.59 27.50 -21.50
C TYR A 295 -3.83 26.63 -21.40
N LEU A 296 -4.79 26.79 -22.31
CA LEU A 296 -5.94 25.88 -22.41
C LEU A 296 -5.57 24.80 -23.43
N LEU A 297 -5.57 23.55 -23.00
CA LEU A 297 -5.08 22.41 -23.76
C LEU A 297 -6.24 21.59 -24.34
N GLU A 298 -7.29 21.37 -23.54
CA GLU A 298 -8.49 20.64 -23.98
C GLU A 298 -9.75 21.35 -23.47
N LEU A 299 -10.85 21.26 -24.24
CA LEU A 299 -12.18 21.72 -23.84
C LEU A 299 -13.24 20.73 -24.33
N ALA A 300 -14.12 20.30 -23.42
CA ALA A 300 -15.37 19.60 -23.73
C ALA A 300 -16.56 20.31 -23.05
N ILE A 301 -17.63 20.51 -23.81
CA ILE A 301 -18.87 21.15 -23.37
C ILE A 301 -19.99 20.14 -23.48
N TYR A 302 -20.77 20.01 -22.40
CA TYR A 302 -21.91 19.11 -22.31
C TYR A 302 -23.19 19.92 -22.16
N GLY A 303 -24.26 19.48 -22.81
CA GLY A 303 -25.56 20.14 -22.76
C GLY A 303 -26.71 19.16 -22.89
N GLN A 304 -27.90 19.58 -22.47
CA GLN A 304 -29.13 18.81 -22.69
C GLN A 304 -29.53 18.91 -24.16
N VAL A 305 -29.73 17.75 -24.79
CA VAL A 305 -30.14 17.60 -26.18
C VAL A 305 -31.37 16.73 -26.31
N ASP A 306 -32.33 17.22 -27.08
CA ASP A 306 -33.60 16.57 -27.37
C ASP A 306 -33.47 15.67 -28.61
N LEU A 307 -33.11 14.41 -28.38
CA LEU A 307 -32.91 13.41 -29.42
C LEU A 307 -34.22 12.97 -30.11
N SER A 308 -35.40 13.39 -29.60
CA SER A 308 -36.66 13.09 -30.30
C SER A 308 -36.82 13.90 -31.59
N LYS A 309 -36.02 14.95 -31.76
CA LYS A 309 -36.08 15.86 -32.91
C LYS A 309 -35.28 15.36 -34.11
N THR A 310 -34.42 14.36 -33.94
CA THR A 310 -33.60 13.79 -35.02
C THR A 310 -34.14 12.42 -35.45
N PRO A 311 -33.98 12.03 -36.72
CA PRO A 311 -34.33 10.69 -37.19
C PRO A 311 -33.56 9.60 -36.42
N ALA A 312 -34.26 8.59 -35.90
CA ALA A 312 -33.71 7.61 -34.97
C ALA A 312 -33.88 6.17 -35.47
N LEU A 313 -32.76 5.46 -35.68
CA LEU A 313 -32.73 4.10 -36.25
C LEU A 313 -33.32 3.03 -35.32
N GLY A 314 -33.35 3.26 -34.01
CA GLY A 314 -33.87 2.31 -33.03
C GLY A 314 -32.94 1.11 -32.84
N LYS A 315 -33.45 -0.11 -33.07
CA LYS A 315 -32.75 -1.36 -32.80
C LYS A 315 -32.06 -1.95 -34.04
N VAL A 316 -30.87 -2.49 -33.85
CA VAL A 316 -30.16 -3.32 -34.84
C VAL A 316 -29.75 -4.65 -34.22
N THR A 317 -29.80 -5.74 -34.99
CA THR A 317 -29.38 -7.07 -34.54
C THR A 317 -28.21 -7.54 -35.39
N VAL A 318 -27.09 -7.86 -34.74
CA VAL A 318 -25.86 -8.38 -35.36
C VAL A 318 -25.61 -9.78 -34.80
N ASN A 319 -25.50 -10.79 -35.68
CA ASN A 319 -25.27 -12.20 -35.29
C ASN A 319 -26.23 -12.72 -34.21
N GLY A 320 -27.49 -12.26 -34.22
CA GLY A 320 -28.51 -12.64 -33.23
C GLY A 320 -28.47 -11.84 -31.92
N THR A 321 -27.52 -10.92 -31.75
CA THR A 321 -27.42 -10.02 -30.60
C THR A 321 -28.06 -8.67 -30.93
N ASP A 322 -28.97 -8.22 -30.08
CA ASP A 322 -29.68 -6.94 -30.23
C ASP A 322 -28.88 -5.77 -29.62
N TYR A 323 -28.78 -4.68 -30.37
CA TYR A 323 -28.16 -3.42 -29.95
C TYR A 323 -29.13 -2.26 -30.16
N GLN A 324 -29.22 -1.39 -29.16
CA GLN A 324 -29.96 -0.14 -29.26
C GLN A 324 -29.04 0.95 -29.76
N THR A 325 -29.31 1.51 -30.93
CA THR A 325 -28.42 2.52 -31.54
C THR A 325 -28.33 3.79 -30.71
N ALA A 326 -29.38 4.13 -29.95
CA ALA A 326 -29.36 5.23 -29.01
C ALA A 326 -28.33 5.08 -27.87
N ASP A 327 -27.96 3.84 -27.56
CA ASP A 327 -27.05 3.50 -26.46
C ASP A 327 -25.60 3.33 -26.95
N ILE A 328 -25.42 2.80 -28.17
CA ILE A 328 -24.08 2.49 -28.71
C ILE A 328 -23.52 3.54 -29.69
N CYS A 329 -24.37 4.42 -30.24
CA CYS A 329 -23.92 5.40 -31.23
C CYS A 329 -23.59 6.76 -30.60
N GLU A 330 -22.53 7.36 -31.12
CA GLU A 330 -22.16 8.76 -30.86
C GLU A 330 -22.12 9.55 -32.17
N GLU A 331 -22.48 10.83 -32.12
CA GLU A 331 -22.41 11.70 -33.29
C GLU A 331 -20.95 12.13 -33.57
N ASP A 332 -20.51 11.89 -34.80
CA ASP A 332 -19.23 12.38 -35.31
C ASP A 332 -19.30 13.87 -35.71
N ASN A 333 -18.18 14.44 -36.16
CA ASN A 333 -18.12 15.86 -36.53
C ASN A 333 -18.87 16.19 -37.84
N ASP A 334 -19.23 15.18 -38.63
CA ASP A 334 -19.99 15.32 -39.87
C ASP A 334 -21.50 15.15 -39.64
N GLY A 335 -21.92 14.87 -38.39
CA GLY A 335 -23.30 14.66 -38.01
C GLY A 335 -23.82 13.23 -38.22
N ASN A 336 -22.93 12.25 -38.42
CA ASN A 336 -23.32 10.85 -38.52
C ASN A 336 -23.32 10.19 -37.13
N MET A 337 -24.29 9.32 -36.89
CA MET A 337 -24.36 8.47 -35.69
C MET A 337 -23.49 7.23 -35.88
N CYS A 338 -22.39 7.13 -35.16
CA CYS A 338 -21.34 6.13 -35.35
C CYS A 338 -21.22 5.18 -34.16
N ALA A 339 -21.04 3.88 -34.42
CA ALA A 339 -20.73 2.88 -33.39
C ALA A 339 -19.78 1.80 -33.92
N THR A 340 -19.05 1.13 -33.03
CA THR A 340 -18.32 -0.12 -33.33
C THR A 340 -18.94 -1.27 -32.56
N ILE A 341 -19.27 -2.35 -33.26
CA ILE A 341 -19.82 -3.58 -32.70
C ILE A 341 -18.77 -4.67 -32.88
N GLU A 342 -18.21 -5.16 -31.77
CA GLU A 342 -17.21 -6.22 -31.80
C GLU A 342 -17.86 -7.61 -31.73
N ILE A 343 -17.48 -8.49 -32.65
CA ILE A 343 -17.94 -9.89 -32.75
C ILE A 343 -16.75 -10.85 -32.58
N SER A 344 -16.99 -12.07 -32.09
CA SER A 344 -15.93 -13.08 -32.00
C SER A 344 -15.51 -13.55 -33.39
N LYS A 345 -14.23 -13.90 -33.57
CA LYS A 345 -13.69 -14.53 -34.78
C LYS A 345 -14.29 -15.90 -35.08
N LYS A 346 -15.02 -16.49 -34.12
CA LYS A 346 -15.82 -17.71 -34.35
C LYS A 346 -17.13 -17.42 -35.07
N GLU A 347 -17.60 -16.18 -35.03
CA GLU A 347 -18.82 -15.74 -35.70
C GLU A 347 -18.51 -15.33 -37.15
N GLN A 348 -19.56 -15.23 -37.96
CA GLN A 348 -19.42 -14.77 -39.34
C GLN A 348 -19.43 -13.23 -39.40
N MET A 349 -18.55 -12.64 -40.20
CA MET A 349 -18.58 -11.19 -40.49
C MET A 349 -19.87 -10.82 -41.21
N VAL A 350 -20.40 -9.62 -40.96
CA VAL A 350 -21.64 -9.18 -41.60
C VAL A 350 -21.40 -8.84 -43.07
N ASP A 351 -22.35 -9.21 -43.93
CA ASP A 351 -22.36 -8.84 -45.33
C ASP A 351 -23.80 -8.82 -45.87
N LYS A 352 -24.02 -8.12 -46.97
CA LYS A 352 -25.36 -7.91 -47.52
C LYS A 352 -26.10 -9.21 -47.86
N ASP A 353 -25.40 -10.24 -48.34
CA ASP A 353 -26.02 -11.38 -49.03
C ASP A 353 -26.07 -12.63 -48.15
N ASN A 354 -25.07 -12.88 -47.30
CA ASN A 354 -24.96 -14.12 -46.52
C ASN A 354 -25.21 -13.93 -45.02
N ASN A 355 -24.85 -12.77 -44.46
CA ASN A 355 -25.04 -12.49 -43.03
C ASN A 355 -25.40 -11.01 -42.78
N PRO A 356 -26.58 -10.53 -43.20
CA PRO A 356 -26.95 -9.12 -43.07
C PRO A 356 -27.30 -8.77 -41.63
N VAL A 357 -27.01 -7.52 -41.24
CA VAL A 357 -27.57 -6.89 -40.04
C VAL A 357 -29.09 -6.78 -40.20
N VAL A 358 -29.82 -7.15 -39.16
CA VAL A 358 -31.28 -7.03 -39.12
C VAL A 358 -31.64 -5.70 -38.47
N PHE A 359 -32.48 -4.90 -39.12
CA PHE A 359 -32.95 -3.63 -38.60
C PHE A 359 -34.35 -3.79 -38.02
N GLY A 360 -34.57 -3.28 -36.81
CA GLY A 360 -35.89 -3.13 -36.22
C GLY A 360 -36.69 -1.99 -36.86
N THR A 361 -37.91 -1.77 -36.36
CA THR A 361 -38.67 -0.56 -36.71
C THR A 361 -37.94 0.67 -36.14
N PRO A 362 -37.64 1.69 -36.95
CA PRO A 362 -37.08 2.95 -36.46
C PRO A 362 -37.95 3.57 -35.37
N ASP A 363 -37.33 4.19 -34.36
CA ASP A 363 -38.06 4.87 -33.28
C ASP A 363 -38.87 6.05 -33.82
N ASN A 364 -38.36 6.71 -34.87
CA ASN A 364 -39.11 7.65 -35.69
C ASN A 364 -38.57 7.65 -37.14
N GLY A 365 -39.41 8.01 -38.11
CA GLY A 365 -39.03 8.04 -39.52
C GLY A 365 -38.97 6.66 -40.21
N GLU A 366 -38.34 6.62 -41.39
CA GLU A 366 -38.23 5.43 -42.24
C GLU A 366 -36.80 5.27 -42.78
N ILE A 367 -36.30 4.03 -42.83
CA ILE A 367 -35.00 3.70 -43.44
C ILE A 367 -35.11 3.87 -44.96
N GLN A 368 -34.25 4.70 -45.54
CA GLN A 368 -34.21 5.01 -46.97
C GLN A 368 -33.22 4.14 -47.75
N SER A 369 -32.07 3.83 -47.14
CA SER A 369 -31.02 3.03 -47.77
C SER A 369 -30.15 2.33 -46.73
N ILE A 370 -29.60 1.17 -47.11
CA ILE A 370 -28.61 0.41 -46.34
C ILE A 370 -27.48 0.02 -47.30
N GLU A 371 -26.25 0.34 -46.93
CA GLU A 371 -25.04 0.03 -47.68
C GLU A 371 -24.03 -0.71 -46.80
N TYR A 372 -23.37 -1.72 -47.38
CA TYR A 372 -22.30 -2.48 -46.72
C TYR A 372 -21.00 -2.19 -47.45
N THR A 373 -20.02 -1.65 -46.72
CA THR A 373 -18.68 -1.37 -47.23
C THR A 373 -17.69 -2.21 -46.45
N LYS A 374 -17.08 -3.20 -47.10
CA LYS A 374 -15.96 -3.94 -46.51
C LYS A 374 -14.79 -2.96 -46.32
N VAL A 375 -14.40 -2.74 -45.07
CA VAL A 375 -13.28 -1.85 -44.73
C VAL A 375 -11.98 -2.62 -44.91
N ASP A 376 -11.90 -3.81 -44.31
CA ASP A 376 -10.81 -4.78 -44.44
C ASP A 376 -11.30 -6.21 -44.13
N ASP A 377 -10.39 -7.17 -43.95
CA ASP A 377 -10.74 -8.54 -43.57
C ASP A 377 -11.23 -8.67 -42.12
N MET A 378 -11.03 -7.64 -41.30
CA MET A 378 -11.37 -7.60 -39.88
C MET A 378 -12.67 -6.84 -39.60
N SER A 379 -13.18 -6.05 -40.56
CA SER A 379 -14.29 -5.15 -40.32
C SER A 379 -15.13 -4.80 -41.56
N THR A 380 -16.42 -4.59 -41.33
CA THR A 380 -17.38 -4.13 -42.33
C THR A 380 -18.18 -2.95 -41.77
N LEU A 381 -18.25 -1.86 -42.54
CA LEU A 381 -19.05 -0.69 -42.23
C LEU A 381 -20.44 -0.83 -42.84
N VAL A 382 -21.47 -0.78 -41.99
CA VAL A 382 -22.88 -0.77 -42.38
C VAL A 382 -23.41 0.66 -42.25
N THR A 383 -23.81 1.26 -43.37
CA THR A 383 -24.36 2.62 -43.41
C THR A 383 -25.86 2.57 -43.65
N ALA A 384 -26.66 3.12 -42.74
CA ALA A 384 -28.11 3.21 -42.86
C ALA A 384 -28.57 4.67 -42.81
N VAL A 385 -29.44 5.10 -43.72
CA VAL A 385 -29.99 6.46 -43.74
C VAL A 385 -31.44 6.44 -43.29
N VAL A 386 -31.78 7.19 -42.24
CA VAL A 386 -33.14 7.31 -41.70
C VAL A 386 -33.67 8.70 -41.99
N LYS A 387 -34.91 8.78 -42.48
CA LYS A 387 -35.58 10.04 -42.79
C LYS A 387 -36.85 10.21 -41.94
N ALA A 388 -36.97 11.33 -41.24
CA ALA A 388 -38.18 11.72 -40.51
C ALA A 388 -38.57 13.15 -40.91
N GLY A 389 -39.70 13.31 -41.60
CA GLY A 389 -40.10 14.60 -42.19
C GLY A 389 -39.06 15.10 -43.21
N ASP A 390 -38.59 16.34 -43.03
CA ASP A 390 -37.56 16.96 -43.88
C ASP A 390 -36.12 16.70 -43.39
N GLN A 391 -35.93 15.96 -42.29
CA GLN A 391 -34.62 15.67 -41.72
C GLN A 391 -34.14 14.26 -42.07
N THR A 392 -32.82 14.11 -42.18
CA THR A 392 -32.13 12.84 -42.42
C THR A 392 -31.01 12.65 -41.42
N ALA A 393 -30.87 11.44 -40.89
CA ALA A 393 -29.73 11.02 -40.08
C ALA A 393 -29.04 9.81 -40.73
N THR A 394 -27.71 9.82 -40.74
CA THR A 394 -26.89 8.73 -41.24
C THR A 394 -26.30 7.96 -40.07
N TYR A 395 -26.53 6.65 -40.04
CA TYR A 395 -25.95 5.73 -39.07
C TYR A 395 -24.82 4.94 -39.70
N LYS A 396 -23.65 4.90 -39.06
CA LYS A 396 -22.43 4.21 -39.49
C LYS A 396 -22.03 3.20 -38.41
N LEU A 397 -22.37 1.93 -38.63
CA LEU A 397 -22.10 0.84 -37.70
C LEU A 397 -20.92 0.02 -38.23
N THR A 398 -19.77 0.11 -37.58
CA THR A 398 -18.60 -0.70 -37.91
C THR A 398 -18.71 -2.02 -37.16
N VAL A 399 -18.99 -3.12 -37.85
CA VAL A 399 -18.91 -4.45 -37.25
C VAL A 399 -17.48 -4.98 -37.45
N ALA A 400 -16.79 -5.29 -36.36
CA ALA A 400 -15.39 -5.70 -36.38
C ALA A 400 -15.16 -6.97 -35.57
N PHE A 401 -14.21 -7.80 -35.99
CA PHE A 401 -13.76 -8.90 -35.15
C PHE A 401 -13.01 -8.35 -33.94
N LYS A 402 -13.20 -9.00 -32.79
CA LYS A 402 -12.45 -8.72 -31.58
C LYS A 402 -10.94 -8.77 -31.85
N PRO A 403 -10.16 -7.80 -31.35
CA PRO A 403 -8.71 -7.83 -31.49
C PRO A 403 -8.10 -9.00 -30.71
N ASP A 404 -6.88 -9.37 -31.05
CA ASP A 404 -6.07 -10.25 -30.20
C ASP A 404 -5.22 -9.43 -29.24
N TYR A 405 -5.00 -9.97 -28.06
CA TYR A 405 -4.03 -9.49 -27.09
C TYR A 405 -2.88 -10.47 -26.95
N THR A 406 -1.69 -9.90 -26.78
CA THR A 406 -0.45 -10.66 -26.62
C THR A 406 -0.22 -11.03 -25.16
N LEU A 407 0.09 -12.30 -24.92
CA LEU A 407 0.64 -12.77 -23.65
C LEU A 407 2.17 -12.70 -23.69
N THR A 408 2.76 -12.08 -22.67
CA THR A 408 4.22 -11.97 -22.51
C THR A 408 4.65 -12.77 -21.29
N TYR A 409 5.43 -13.82 -21.54
CA TYR A 409 5.99 -14.71 -20.53
C TYR A 409 7.37 -14.23 -20.09
N TYR A 410 7.55 -14.01 -18.80
CA TYR A 410 8.79 -13.59 -18.17
C TYR A 410 9.38 -14.72 -17.34
N ASN A 411 10.69 -14.90 -17.42
CA ASN A 411 11.45 -15.86 -16.62
C ASN A 411 11.58 -15.39 -15.15
N THR A 412 12.10 -16.25 -14.29
CA THR A 412 12.34 -15.96 -12.86
C THR A 412 13.35 -14.83 -12.62
N ASP A 413 14.19 -14.50 -13.61
CA ASP A 413 15.14 -13.37 -13.59
C ASP A 413 14.59 -12.11 -14.28
N GLY A 414 13.34 -12.13 -14.73
CA GLY A 414 12.68 -11.02 -15.43
C GLY A 414 12.98 -10.92 -16.93
N THR A 415 13.73 -11.86 -17.53
CA THR A 415 13.93 -11.89 -18.98
C THR A 415 12.68 -12.39 -19.72
N VAL A 416 12.41 -11.89 -20.92
CA VAL A 416 11.26 -12.33 -21.73
C VAL A 416 11.57 -13.71 -22.35
N LEU A 417 10.71 -14.70 -22.07
CA LEU A 417 10.76 -16.04 -22.67
C LEU A 417 9.97 -16.11 -23.98
N GLU A 418 8.79 -15.48 -24.00
CA GLU A 418 7.89 -15.49 -25.16
C GLU A 418 6.99 -14.26 -25.14
N ALA A 419 6.72 -13.67 -26.31
CA ALA A 419 5.77 -12.57 -26.47
C ALA A 419 4.96 -12.72 -27.77
N THR A 420 4.68 -13.96 -28.16
CA THR A 420 4.07 -14.31 -29.45
C THR A 420 2.68 -14.92 -29.34
N GLN A 421 2.30 -15.45 -28.18
CA GLN A 421 0.98 -16.02 -27.99
C GLN A 421 -0.10 -14.94 -28.04
N GLN A 422 -1.07 -15.12 -28.93
CA GLN A 422 -2.21 -14.23 -29.13
C GLN A 422 -3.48 -14.88 -28.59
N VAL A 423 -4.28 -14.12 -27.85
CA VAL A 423 -5.59 -14.54 -27.34
C VAL A 423 -6.62 -13.49 -27.73
N GLU A 424 -7.73 -13.91 -28.33
CA GLU A 424 -8.84 -13.02 -28.67
C GLU A 424 -9.36 -12.29 -27.42
N LYS A 425 -9.67 -10.99 -27.53
CA LYS A 425 -10.27 -10.21 -26.46
C LYS A 425 -11.50 -10.91 -25.87
N ASP A 426 -11.58 -10.91 -24.54
CA ASP A 426 -12.61 -11.56 -23.73
C ASP A 426 -12.70 -13.09 -23.92
N SER A 427 -11.64 -13.73 -24.40
CA SER A 427 -11.54 -15.20 -24.47
C SER A 427 -10.59 -15.76 -23.41
N PRO A 428 -10.79 -17.03 -23.01
CA PRO A 428 -9.86 -17.71 -22.10
C PRO A 428 -8.49 -17.92 -22.76
N ILE A 429 -7.42 -17.94 -21.95
CA ILE A 429 -6.05 -18.26 -22.40
C ILE A 429 -5.98 -19.62 -23.13
N ALA A 430 -6.80 -20.58 -22.70
CA ALA A 430 -6.94 -21.95 -23.19
C ALA A 430 -5.71 -22.85 -23.04
N THR A 431 -4.49 -22.35 -23.25
CA THR A 431 -3.25 -23.10 -23.04
C THR A 431 -2.15 -22.17 -22.55
N LEU A 432 -1.57 -22.48 -21.39
CA LEU A 432 -0.39 -21.78 -20.89
C LEU A 432 0.89 -22.41 -21.45
N ARG A 433 1.93 -21.59 -21.58
CA ARG A 433 3.29 -22.05 -21.89
C ARG A 433 3.74 -23.10 -20.86
N ASN A 434 4.50 -24.11 -21.30
CA ASN A 434 5.16 -25.07 -20.41
C ASN A 434 6.39 -24.43 -19.71
N SER A 435 7.12 -25.20 -18.91
CA SER A 435 8.31 -24.72 -18.19
C SER A 435 9.60 -24.66 -19.03
N ASP A 436 9.52 -24.87 -20.36
CA ASP A 436 10.73 -24.90 -21.20
C ASP A 436 11.44 -23.54 -21.21
N GLY A 437 12.70 -23.54 -20.76
CA GLY A 437 13.55 -22.35 -20.67
C GLY A 437 13.41 -21.57 -19.37
N VAL A 438 12.50 -21.96 -18.46
CA VAL A 438 12.40 -21.35 -17.13
C VAL A 438 13.65 -21.66 -16.31
N ILE A 439 14.25 -20.65 -15.69
CA ILE A 439 15.40 -20.81 -14.80
C ILE A 439 14.89 -21.26 -13.43
N VAL A 440 15.23 -22.50 -13.07
CA VAL A 440 14.93 -23.10 -11.76
C VAL A 440 16.25 -23.51 -11.12
N ALA A 441 16.60 -22.90 -9.99
CA ALA A 441 17.83 -23.22 -9.26
C ALA A 441 17.73 -24.61 -8.60
N ASP A 442 18.88 -25.24 -8.35
CA ASP A 442 18.94 -26.51 -7.62
C ASP A 442 18.24 -26.39 -6.26
N GLY A 443 17.35 -27.35 -5.95
CA GLY A 443 16.54 -27.33 -4.73
C GLY A 443 15.28 -26.47 -4.80
N LYS A 444 14.96 -25.87 -5.96
CA LYS A 444 13.70 -25.16 -6.22
C LYS A 444 12.80 -25.90 -7.21
N ALA A 445 11.50 -25.60 -7.20
CA ALA A 445 10.52 -26.09 -8.16
C ALA A 445 9.79 -24.94 -8.84
N PHE A 446 9.52 -25.08 -10.14
CA PHE A 446 8.65 -24.16 -10.89
C PHE A 446 7.22 -24.30 -10.40
N ARG A 447 6.61 -23.19 -9.99
CA ARG A 447 5.27 -23.14 -9.40
C ARG A 447 4.19 -22.73 -10.39
N GLY A 448 4.54 -22.23 -11.57
CA GLY A 448 3.58 -21.80 -12.59
C GLY A 448 3.77 -20.35 -13.01
N TRP A 449 2.73 -19.78 -13.62
CA TRP A 449 2.72 -18.44 -14.18
C TRP A 449 1.87 -17.51 -13.32
N PHE A 450 2.44 -16.39 -12.90
CA PHE A 450 1.85 -15.48 -11.94
C PHE A 450 1.68 -14.07 -12.51
N GLU A 451 0.85 -13.27 -11.87
CA GLU A 451 0.64 -11.85 -12.18
C GLU A 451 1.86 -10.98 -11.87
N GLU A 452 2.68 -11.38 -10.90
CA GLU A 452 3.91 -10.67 -10.52
C GLU A 452 5.12 -11.62 -10.47
N ALA A 453 6.34 -11.06 -10.55
CA ALA A 453 7.61 -11.80 -10.53
C ALA A 453 7.92 -12.54 -9.20
N ASP A 454 7.74 -11.88 -8.05
CA ASP A 454 6.49 -12.10 -7.35
C ASP A 454 6.19 -13.40 -6.61
N GLY A 455 5.30 -14.15 -7.24
CA GLY A 455 4.15 -14.77 -6.60
C GLY A 455 2.88 -13.93 -6.80
N GLY A 456 1.86 -14.16 -5.96
CA GLY A 456 0.55 -13.52 -6.07
C GLY A 456 -0.44 -14.38 -6.83
N ARG A 457 -1.38 -13.77 -7.56
CA ARG A 457 -2.40 -14.53 -8.30
C ARG A 457 -1.75 -15.36 -9.41
N LYS A 458 -1.96 -16.67 -9.35
CA LYS A 458 -1.57 -17.64 -10.38
C LYS A 458 -2.56 -17.61 -11.54
N TYR A 459 -2.06 -17.59 -12.77
CA TYR A 459 -2.86 -17.73 -13.98
C TYR A 459 -3.18 -19.20 -14.28
N THR A 460 -4.37 -19.42 -14.83
CA THR A 460 -4.86 -20.70 -15.32
C THR A 460 -5.29 -20.60 -16.78
N ALA A 461 -5.52 -21.74 -17.44
CA ALA A 461 -6.02 -21.76 -18.81
C ALA A 461 -7.44 -21.18 -18.97
N GLU A 462 -8.19 -21.03 -17.87
CA GLU A 462 -9.57 -20.54 -17.86
C GLU A 462 -9.65 -19.00 -17.74
N ASP A 463 -8.54 -18.34 -17.42
CA ASP A 463 -8.53 -16.89 -17.23
C ASP A 463 -8.83 -16.13 -18.52
N ILE A 464 -9.72 -15.14 -18.40
CA ILE A 464 -10.20 -14.33 -19.52
C ILE A 464 -9.25 -13.17 -19.78
N VAL A 465 -8.79 -13.05 -21.02
CA VAL A 465 -7.85 -12.02 -21.46
C VAL A 465 -8.62 -10.79 -21.95
N THR A 466 -8.59 -9.71 -21.17
CA THR A 466 -9.26 -8.44 -21.51
C THR A 466 -8.31 -7.36 -22.02
N GLY A 467 -7.00 -7.63 -22.00
CA GLY A 467 -5.92 -6.76 -22.48
C GLY A 467 -4.58 -7.49 -22.61
N PRO A 468 -3.51 -6.84 -23.10
CA PRO A 468 -2.16 -7.41 -23.07
C PRO A 468 -1.79 -7.84 -21.65
N THR A 469 -1.26 -9.04 -21.49
CA THR A 469 -1.05 -9.65 -20.16
C THR A 469 0.39 -10.13 -20.01
N ALA A 470 1.01 -9.78 -18.89
CA ALA A 470 2.31 -10.29 -18.48
C ALA A 470 2.13 -11.49 -17.53
N LEU A 471 2.90 -12.55 -17.74
CA LEU A 471 2.90 -13.77 -16.93
C LEU A 471 4.32 -14.07 -16.48
N TYR A 472 4.54 -14.19 -15.18
CA TYR A 472 5.87 -14.36 -14.60
C TYR A 472 6.06 -15.78 -14.08
N ALA A 473 7.17 -16.41 -14.45
CA ALA A 473 7.55 -17.69 -13.88
C ALA A 473 8.00 -17.49 -12.43
N VAL A 474 7.46 -18.31 -11.53
CA VAL A 474 7.84 -18.31 -10.11
C VAL A 474 8.44 -19.66 -9.76
N ALA A 475 9.54 -19.66 -8.99
CA ALA A 475 10.16 -20.86 -8.44
C ALA A 475 10.49 -20.69 -6.96
N THR A 476 10.05 -21.62 -6.13
CA THR A 476 10.26 -21.61 -4.66
C THR A 476 11.06 -22.83 -4.22
N ASP A 477 11.62 -22.80 -3.01
CA ASP A 477 12.36 -23.94 -2.46
C ASP A 477 11.46 -25.18 -2.34
N ILE A 478 12.05 -26.35 -2.57
CA ILE A 478 11.40 -27.64 -2.35
C ILE A 478 11.43 -27.94 -0.86
N GLU A 479 10.26 -28.13 -0.26
CA GLU A 479 10.15 -28.38 1.17
C GLU A 479 10.43 -29.87 1.47
N VAL A 480 11.32 -30.13 2.44
CA VAL A 480 11.75 -31.50 2.81
C VAL A 480 11.81 -31.69 4.32
N ALA A 481 11.65 -32.92 4.81
CA ALA A 481 11.87 -33.20 6.23
C ALA A 481 13.29 -32.76 6.62
N SER A 482 13.40 -31.97 7.69
CA SER A 482 14.64 -31.32 8.08
C SER A 482 14.64 -31.07 9.58
N ASP A 483 15.80 -31.23 10.23
CA ASP A 483 15.96 -30.93 11.65
C ASP A 483 16.19 -29.43 11.92
N VAL A 484 16.45 -28.64 10.88
CA VAL A 484 16.89 -27.23 11.03
C VAL A 484 16.01 -26.23 10.29
N ASN A 485 15.22 -26.67 9.30
CA ASN A 485 14.39 -25.76 8.52
C ASN A 485 13.15 -25.31 9.30
N ARG A 486 12.72 -24.08 9.08
CA ARG A 486 11.46 -23.56 9.59
C ARG A 486 10.51 -23.28 8.43
N TYR A 487 9.40 -24.01 8.37
CA TYR A 487 8.36 -23.82 7.34
C TYR A 487 7.23 -22.96 7.88
N THR A 488 6.81 -21.96 7.11
CA THR A 488 5.76 -21.02 7.52
C THR A 488 4.72 -20.89 6.41
N TYR A 489 3.48 -21.23 6.73
CA TYR A 489 2.34 -21.17 5.82
C TYR A 489 1.38 -20.07 6.28
N ASN A 490 1.28 -18.99 5.49
CA ASN A 490 0.35 -17.89 5.75
C ASN A 490 -1.00 -18.15 5.08
N LEU A 491 -1.94 -18.68 5.83
CA LEU A 491 -3.24 -19.12 5.32
C LEU A 491 -4.26 -17.96 5.24
N THR A 492 -3.87 -16.74 5.62
CA THR A 492 -4.67 -15.51 5.35
C THR A 492 -4.33 -14.88 3.99
N ASP A 493 -3.33 -15.41 3.28
CA ASP A 493 -3.01 -14.99 1.93
C ASP A 493 -3.99 -15.64 0.93
N PRO A 494 -4.78 -14.84 0.17
CA PRO A 494 -5.66 -15.39 -0.88
C PRO A 494 -4.90 -16.11 -2.00
N TYR A 495 -3.57 -15.94 -2.07
CA TYR A 495 -2.70 -16.51 -3.08
C TYR A 495 -1.77 -17.59 -2.51
N PHE A 496 -2.14 -18.17 -1.36
CA PHE A 496 -1.52 -19.40 -0.87
C PHE A 496 -2.07 -20.61 -1.65
N TYR A 497 -1.20 -21.28 -2.40
CA TYR A 497 -1.52 -22.46 -3.21
C TYR A 497 -0.90 -23.70 -2.56
N ALA A 498 -1.72 -24.57 -1.96
CA ALA A 498 -1.21 -25.76 -1.25
C ALA A 498 -0.39 -26.68 -2.17
N GLU A 499 -0.72 -26.75 -3.45
CA GLU A 499 0.03 -27.51 -4.46
C GLU A 499 1.47 -27.01 -4.69
N ASP A 500 1.79 -25.80 -4.24
CA ASP A 500 3.14 -25.22 -4.32
C ASP A 500 3.99 -25.51 -3.07
N HIS A 501 3.47 -26.30 -2.12
CA HIS A 501 4.11 -26.62 -0.84
C HIS A 501 4.14 -28.13 -0.57
N GLU A 502 5.34 -28.75 -0.59
CA GLU A 502 5.48 -30.17 -0.29
C GLU A 502 5.29 -30.49 1.20
N GLY A 503 5.48 -29.51 2.08
CA GLY A 503 5.39 -29.62 3.52
C GLY A 503 4.01 -29.30 4.10
N PHE A 504 3.05 -28.94 3.27
CA PHE A 504 1.66 -28.65 3.64
C PHE A 504 0.70 -29.39 2.71
N ASN A 505 0.23 -30.56 3.15
CA ASN A 505 -0.61 -31.44 2.34
C ASN A 505 -1.98 -31.65 3.01
N PRO A 506 -2.96 -30.76 2.76
CA PRO A 506 -4.30 -30.89 3.30
C PRO A 506 -5.13 -31.95 2.55
N THR A 507 -5.96 -32.71 3.25
CA THR A 507 -6.90 -33.66 2.60
C THR A 507 -8.02 -32.95 1.86
N ALA A 508 -8.42 -31.79 2.37
CA ALA A 508 -9.36 -30.83 1.78
C ALA A 508 -9.20 -29.49 2.53
N GLY A 509 -10.04 -28.52 2.19
CA GLY A 509 -9.97 -27.16 2.71
C GLY A 509 -9.53 -26.17 1.64
N ALA A 510 -9.87 -24.90 1.85
CA ALA A 510 -9.58 -23.83 0.92
C ALA A 510 -9.54 -22.48 1.64
N PHE A 511 -8.95 -21.49 0.98
CA PHE A 511 -9.03 -20.10 1.42
C PHE A 511 -10.50 -19.66 1.53
N HIS A 512 -10.88 -19.10 2.69
CA HIS A 512 -12.20 -18.54 2.94
C HIS A 512 -12.20 -17.02 2.73
N ASP A 513 -11.42 -16.31 3.55
CA ASP A 513 -11.19 -14.88 3.41
C ASP A 513 -9.95 -14.44 4.21
N LYS A 514 -9.58 -13.15 4.11
CA LYS A 514 -8.41 -12.58 4.81
C LYS A 514 -8.58 -12.52 6.33
N GLN A 515 -9.81 -12.57 6.84
CA GLN A 515 -10.09 -12.47 8.28
C GLN A 515 -9.98 -13.83 8.97
N HIS A 516 -10.45 -14.89 8.31
CA HIS A 516 -10.53 -16.25 8.87
C HIS A 516 -9.45 -17.19 8.33
N GLY A 517 -8.85 -16.86 7.17
CA GLY A 517 -7.84 -17.68 6.51
C GLY A 517 -8.42 -18.90 5.80
N TRP A 518 -7.76 -20.05 5.93
CA TRP A 518 -8.24 -21.30 5.33
C TRP A 518 -9.29 -21.99 6.21
N ALA A 519 -10.33 -22.51 5.57
CA ALA A 519 -11.41 -23.27 6.20
C ALA A 519 -11.26 -24.77 5.94
N PHE A 520 -11.45 -25.56 7.00
CA PHE A 520 -11.40 -27.01 7.01
C PHE A 520 -12.67 -27.57 7.64
N GLY A 521 -13.21 -28.64 7.07
CA GLY A 521 -14.27 -29.46 7.66
C GLY A 521 -13.79 -30.25 8.87
N ALA A 522 -14.72 -30.85 9.60
CA ALA A 522 -14.41 -31.64 10.80
C ALA A 522 -13.62 -32.93 10.52
N ASP A 523 -13.78 -33.50 9.32
CA ASP A 523 -13.07 -34.72 8.89
C ASP A 523 -11.78 -34.42 8.12
N ASP A 524 -11.50 -33.14 7.85
CA ASP A 524 -10.32 -32.71 7.11
C ASP A 524 -9.08 -32.76 7.99
N LYS A 525 -7.93 -33.00 7.36
CA LYS A 525 -6.63 -33.15 8.01
C LYS A 525 -5.57 -32.41 7.22
N ILE A 526 -4.45 -32.12 7.89
CA ILE A 526 -3.28 -31.52 7.25
C ILE A 526 -2.07 -32.38 7.58
N ASP A 527 -1.49 -33.00 6.57
CA ASP A 527 -0.19 -33.65 6.69
C ASP A 527 0.91 -32.61 6.54
N ILE A 528 1.85 -32.61 7.48
CA ILE A 528 3.00 -31.71 7.52
C ILE A 528 4.29 -32.50 7.66
N ILE A 529 5.36 -31.99 7.05
CA ILE A 529 6.71 -32.56 7.23
C ILE A 529 7.35 -31.99 8.50
N SER A 530 7.98 -32.85 9.28
CA SER A 530 8.67 -32.48 10.51
C SER A 530 9.99 -33.22 10.68
N GLY A 531 10.95 -32.59 11.35
CA GLY A 531 12.20 -33.18 11.83
C GLY A 531 12.02 -33.98 13.11
N ARG A 532 13.13 -34.42 13.70
CA ARG A 532 13.11 -35.26 14.92
C ARG A 532 12.66 -34.53 16.18
N HIS A 533 12.78 -33.20 16.17
CA HIS A 533 12.36 -32.33 17.25
C HIS A 533 11.81 -31.04 16.65
N SER A 534 10.54 -30.74 16.92
CA SER A 534 9.85 -29.60 16.30
C SER A 534 8.79 -28.98 17.20
N LEU A 535 8.60 -27.68 17.09
CA LEU A 535 7.41 -26.98 17.57
C LEU A 535 6.46 -26.68 16.40
N ILE A 536 5.23 -27.18 16.50
CA ILE A 536 4.16 -26.93 15.53
C ILE A 536 3.32 -25.78 16.06
N PHE A 537 3.57 -24.57 15.57
CA PHE A 537 2.79 -23.39 15.95
C PHE A 537 1.56 -23.25 15.05
N LEU A 538 0.39 -23.15 15.68
CA LEU A 538 -0.87 -22.90 15.03
C LEU A 538 -1.42 -21.55 15.50
N THR A 539 -1.82 -20.73 14.55
CA THR A 539 -2.59 -19.51 14.79
C THR A 539 -4.00 -19.73 14.28
N GLY A 540 -4.91 -20.11 15.18
CA GLY A 540 -6.30 -20.40 14.86
C GLY A 540 -7.21 -19.18 14.93
N CYS A 541 -8.32 -19.21 14.20
CA CYS A 541 -9.38 -18.22 14.33
C CYS A 541 -10.29 -18.59 15.51
N LYS A 542 -10.66 -17.61 16.34
CA LYS A 542 -11.57 -17.83 17.48
C LYS A 542 -12.97 -18.29 17.05
N TYR A 543 -13.36 -17.97 15.81
CA TYR A 543 -14.66 -18.33 15.22
C TYR A 543 -14.75 -19.76 14.68
N SER A 544 -13.68 -20.55 14.80
CA SER A 544 -13.69 -21.97 14.44
C SER A 544 -14.75 -22.75 15.24
N GLY A 545 -15.38 -23.74 14.61
CA GLY A 545 -16.25 -24.71 15.31
C GLY A 545 -15.46 -25.74 16.12
N ALA A 546 -14.22 -26.04 15.72
CA ALA A 546 -13.29 -26.86 16.48
C ALA A 546 -12.99 -26.25 17.85
N THR A 547 -12.87 -27.07 18.90
CA THR A 547 -12.40 -26.67 20.23
C THR A 547 -10.98 -27.13 20.51
N THR A 548 -10.50 -28.15 19.80
CA THR A 548 -9.17 -28.73 20.00
C THR A 548 -8.49 -29.03 18.66
N VAL A 549 -7.16 -29.00 18.68
CA VAL A 549 -6.32 -29.46 17.58
C VAL A 549 -5.39 -30.54 18.09
N THR A 550 -5.37 -31.67 17.39
CA THR A 550 -4.59 -32.85 17.74
C THR A 550 -3.53 -33.12 16.68
N LEU A 551 -2.28 -33.23 17.11
CA LEU A 551 -1.15 -33.67 16.29
C LEU A 551 -0.96 -35.18 16.44
N LYS A 552 -0.80 -35.89 15.32
CA LYS A 552 -0.61 -37.34 15.28
C LYS A 552 0.64 -37.71 14.49
N ASN A 553 1.27 -38.81 14.89
CA ASN A 553 2.28 -39.52 14.12
C ASN A 553 1.70 -40.88 13.72
N GLY A 554 1.30 -41.01 12.45
CA GLY A 554 0.43 -42.11 12.02
C GLY A 554 -0.90 -42.09 12.79
N GLU A 555 -1.25 -43.21 13.43
CA GLU A 555 -2.45 -43.30 14.29
C GLU A 555 -2.20 -42.86 15.74
N THR A 556 -0.96 -42.58 16.12
CA THR A 556 -0.59 -42.25 17.50
C THR A 556 -0.76 -40.76 17.76
N GLU A 557 -1.52 -40.39 18.78
CA GLU A 557 -1.59 -39.01 19.25
C GLU A 557 -0.26 -38.58 19.89
N VAL A 558 0.30 -37.47 19.39
CA VAL A 558 1.49 -36.81 19.93
C VAL A 558 1.07 -35.85 21.04
N GLY A 559 0.06 -35.03 20.77
CA GLY A 559 -0.44 -34.03 21.69
C GLY A 559 -1.66 -33.32 21.16
N THR A 560 -2.40 -32.69 22.08
CA THR A 560 -3.62 -31.95 21.78
C THR A 560 -3.59 -30.60 22.50
N ILE A 561 -3.95 -29.52 21.81
CA ILE A 561 -4.10 -28.19 22.38
C ILE A 561 -5.55 -27.70 22.25
N PRO A 562 -6.09 -27.00 23.27
CA PRO A 562 -7.36 -26.29 23.14
C PRO A 562 -7.17 -25.02 22.30
N LEU A 563 -8.15 -24.64 21.49
CA LEU A 563 -8.12 -23.36 20.76
C LEU A 563 -8.53 -22.19 21.65
N ASP A 564 -7.81 -21.06 21.57
CA ASP A 564 -8.24 -19.82 22.22
C ASP A 564 -9.51 -19.27 21.54
N LYS A 565 -10.60 -19.19 22.31
CA LYS A 565 -11.90 -18.66 21.88
C LYS A 565 -12.16 -17.22 22.30
N THR A 566 -11.27 -16.64 23.08
CA THR A 566 -11.39 -15.29 23.63
C THR A 566 -10.71 -14.29 22.69
N ASN A 567 -9.45 -14.56 22.35
CA ASN A 567 -8.62 -13.69 21.55
C ASN A 567 -8.38 -14.33 20.18
N ASP A 568 -8.61 -13.56 19.13
CA ASP A 568 -8.46 -14.06 17.77
C ASP A 568 -6.98 -14.10 17.37
N GLY A 569 -6.56 -15.17 16.69
CA GLY A 569 -5.19 -15.28 16.18
C GLY A 569 -4.12 -15.44 17.26
N VAL A 570 -4.47 -16.04 18.40
CA VAL A 570 -3.46 -16.45 19.40
C VAL A 570 -2.63 -17.60 18.85
N MET A 571 -1.32 -17.47 18.95
CA MET A 571 -0.37 -18.52 18.58
C MET A 571 -0.26 -19.54 19.71
N GLN A 572 -0.42 -20.81 19.39
CA GLN A 572 -0.32 -21.94 20.32
C GLN A 572 0.55 -23.01 19.68
N SER A 573 1.27 -23.81 20.48
CA SER A 573 2.22 -24.79 19.95
C SER A 573 2.02 -26.19 20.51
N ILE A 574 2.27 -27.20 19.68
CA ILE A 574 2.47 -28.59 20.10
C ILE A 574 3.94 -28.95 19.84
N GLU A 575 4.62 -29.49 20.84
CA GLU A 575 5.97 -30.01 20.72
C GLU A 575 5.96 -31.48 20.29
N TYR A 576 6.86 -31.82 19.37
CA TYR A 576 7.06 -33.19 18.90
C TYR A 576 8.52 -33.57 19.03
N THR A 577 8.77 -34.74 19.61
CA THR A 577 10.07 -35.42 19.58
C THR A 577 9.85 -36.85 19.08
N GLY A 578 10.57 -37.26 18.04
CA GLY A 578 10.42 -38.58 17.41
C GLY A 578 11.28 -38.75 16.17
N GLU A 579 10.90 -39.67 15.29
CA GLU A 579 11.59 -39.86 14.01
C GLU A 579 11.14 -38.79 13.00
N PRO A 580 12.04 -38.19 12.21
CA PRO A 580 11.67 -37.28 11.13
C PRO A 580 10.68 -37.93 10.15
N GLY A 581 9.68 -37.17 9.70
CA GLY A 581 8.68 -37.69 8.79
C GLY A 581 7.44 -36.82 8.67
N THR A 582 6.31 -37.45 8.38
CA THR A 582 5.01 -36.77 8.24
C THR A 582 4.22 -36.86 9.55
N LEU A 583 3.71 -35.73 10.01
CA LEU A 583 2.75 -35.62 11.10
C LEU A 583 1.42 -35.15 10.55
N THR A 584 0.33 -35.52 11.21
CA THR A 584 -1.03 -35.18 10.78
C THR A 584 -1.71 -34.32 11.84
N LEU A 585 -2.16 -33.13 11.44
CA LEU A 585 -3.08 -32.31 12.23
C LEU A 585 -4.51 -32.75 11.95
N SER A 586 -5.30 -32.88 13.02
CA SER A 586 -6.74 -33.16 12.97
C SER A 586 -7.50 -32.28 13.97
N PHE A 587 -8.78 -32.05 13.69
CA PHE A 587 -9.64 -31.13 14.42
C PHE A 587 -10.90 -31.87 14.91
N ASP A 588 -11.51 -31.41 16.00
CA ASP A 588 -12.76 -31.97 16.54
C ASP A 588 -14.03 -31.28 15.99
N GLY A 589 -13.87 -30.38 15.02
CA GLY A 589 -14.93 -29.62 14.36
C GLY A 589 -14.39 -28.80 13.18
N GLY A 590 -15.24 -28.00 12.53
CA GLY A 590 -14.81 -27.13 11.44
C GLY A 590 -13.78 -26.09 11.91
N MET A 591 -12.69 -25.92 11.18
CA MET A 591 -11.52 -25.15 11.62
C MET A 591 -11.18 -24.03 10.65
N TYR A 592 -10.92 -22.84 11.18
CA TYR A 592 -10.35 -21.70 10.44
C TYR A 592 -8.92 -21.43 10.95
N ILE A 593 -7.94 -21.41 10.05
CA ILE A 593 -6.52 -21.26 10.40
C ILE A 593 -5.95 -20.02 9.72
N HIS A 594 -5.32 -19.14 10.50
CA HIS A 594 -4.63 -17.96 9.98
C HIS A 594 -3.21 -18.28 9.51
N LYS A 595 -2.48 -19.07 10.31
CA LYS A 595 -1.06 -19.37 10.07
C LYS A 595 -0.70 -20.71 10.69
N LEU A 596 0.17 -21.45 10.02
CA LEU A 596 0.80 -22.67 10.51
C LEU A 596 2.32 -22.55 10.36
N VAL A 597 3.07 -22.92 11.39
CA VAL A 597 4.54 -22.95 11.35
C VAL A 597 5.02 -24.29 11.86
N VAL A 598 5.91 -24.93 11.11
CA VAL A 598 6.69 -26.08 11.56
C VAL A 598 8.11 -25.62 11.82
N ALA A 599 8.45 -25.46 13.10
CA ALA A 599 9.75 -25.00 13.53
C ALA A 599 10.61 -26.17 14.01
N ASN A 600 11.51 -26.66 13.15
CA ASN A 600 12.42 -27.74 13.52
C ASN A 600 13.60 -27.21 14.35
N LEU A 601 13.95 -27.96 15.39
CA LEU A 601 14.87 -27.53 16.45
C LEU A 601 16.15 -28.36 16.54
N GLY A 602 16.19 -29.55 15.94
CA GLY A 602 17.32 -30.47 16.06
C GLY A 602 17.65 -30.76 17.53
N ASP A 603 18.86 -30.40 17.97
CA ASP A 603 19.31 -30.57 19.36
C ASP A 603 18.99 -29.37 20.28
N ALA A 604 18.41 -28.29 19.75
CA ALA A 604 18.10 -27.12 20.55
C ALA A 604 16.99 -27.40 21.57
N SER A 605 17.17 -26.86 22.78
CA SER A 605 16.19 -26.94 23.87
C SER A 605 15.04 -25.96 23.65
N THR A 606 13.81 -26.38 23.97
CA THR A 606 12.62 -25.52 24.08
C THR A 606 12.48 -24.83 25.44
N GLU A 607 13.31 -25.20 26.40
CA GLU A 607 13.35 -24.62 27.75
C GLU A 607 14.56 -23.70 27.94
N LYS A 608 14.39 -22.68 28.79
CA LYS A 608 15.48 -21.87 29.31
C LYS A 608 16.41 -22.77 30.14
N ASN A 609 17.71 -22.53 30.09
CA ASN A 609 18.61 -23.14 31.07
C ASN A 609 18.37 -22.59 32.48
N GLU A 610 19.00 -23.19 33.49
CA GLU A 610 18.87 -22.81 34.91
C GLU A 610 19.28 -21.35 35.21
N LEU A 611 19.97 -20.68 34.28
CA LEU A 611 20.42 -19.29 34.38
C LEU A 611 19.47 -18.30 33.68
N GLY A 612 18.36 -18.79 33.11
CA GLY A 612 17.31 -17.98 32.49
C GLY A 612 17.55 -17.63 31.01
N TYR A 613 18.37 -18.40 30.29
CA TYR A 613 18.67 -18.17 28.87
C TYR A 613 18.09 -19.24 27.96
N TYR A 614 17.46 -18.82 26.87
CA TYR A 614 17.41 -19.58 25.63
C TYR A 614 18.73 -19.40 24.89
N VAL A 615 19.44 -20.49 24.62
CA VAL A 615 20.70 -20.47 23.85
C VAL A 615 20.40 -20.87 22.42
N VAL A 616 20.62 -19.95 21.49
CA VAL A 616 20.34 -20.16 20.07
C VAL A 616 21.50 -20.91 19.42
N GLU A 617 21.20 -21.82 18.50
CA GLU A 617 22.20 -22.42 17.62
C GLU A 617 22.88 -21.35 16.76
N ALA A 618 24.22 -21.37 16.68
CA ALA A 618 25.01 -20.35 16.01
C ALA A 618 24.60 -20.17 14.54
N GLY A 619 24.18 -18.96 14.15
CA GLY A 619 23.78 -18.62 12.78
C GLY A 619 22.48 -19.24 12.29
N ASN A 620 21.70 -19.93 13.15
CA ASN A 620 20.43 -20.51 12.74
C ASN A 620 19.26 -19.54 12.98
N ALA A 621 18.81 -18.88 11.90
CA ALA A 621 17.69 -17.94 11.92
C ALA A 621 16.35 -18.57 12.36
N GLY A 622 16.07 -19.81 11.91
CA GLY A 622 14.86 -20.53 12.29
C GLY A 622 14.82 -20.80 13.78
N ASN A 623 15.95 -21.19 14.37
CA ASN A 623 16.07 -21.39 15.81
C ASN A 623 15.94 -20.08 16.60
N PHE A 624 16.55 -18.98 16.13
CA PHE A 624 16.36 -17.66 16.74
C PHE A 624 14.89 -17.24 16.78
N LEU A 625 14.18 -17.34 15.64
CA LEU A 625 12.75 -17.01 15.57
C LEU A 625 11.92 -17.83 16.55
N THR A 626 12.22 -19.13 16.68
CA THR A 626 11.52 -20.01 17.60
C THR A 626 11.77 -19.64 19.07
N MET A 627 13.01 -19.34 19.44
CA MET A 627 13.33 -18.88 20.80
C MET A 627 12.70 -17.52 21.11
N LEU A 628 12.57 -16.63 20.11
CA LEU A 628 11.86 -15.37 20.25
C LEU A 628 10.35 -15.57 20.41
N ASP A 629 9.74 -16.49 19.65
CA ASP A 629 8.32 -16.86 19.80
C ASP A 629 8.05 -17.40 21.22
N LEU A 630 8.90 -18.30 21.71
CA LEU A 630 8.81 -18.83 23.07
C LEU A 630 9.03 -17.74 24.13
N ALA A 631 10.00 -16.84 23.94
CA ALA A 631 10.23 -15.73 24.86
C ALA A 631 9.06 -14.76 24.89
N ASN A 632 8.43 -14.46 23.75
CA ASN A 632 7.24 -13.64 23.66
C ASN A 632 6.05 -14.27 24.39
N ALA A 633 5.83 -15.57 24.19
CA ALA A 633 4.73 -16.30 24.82
C ALA A 633 4.89 -16.46 26.33
N ASN A 634 6.13 -16.64 26.80
CA ASN A 634 6.44 -16.87 28.22
C ASN A 634 6.86 -15.60 28.99
N ALA A 635 6.85 -14.44 28.32
CA ALA A 635 7.24 -13.17 28.93
C ALA A 635 6.34 -12.84 30.13
N ASN A 636 6.96 -12.43 31.24
CA ASN A 636 6.27 -12.06 32.44
C ASN A 636 6.87 -10.78 33.07
N ALA A 637 6.14 -10.15 33.97
CA ALA A 637 6.55 -8.87 34.55
C ALA A 637 7.66 -9.02 35.61
N ASP A 638 7.79 -10.20 36.22
CA ASP A 638 8.61 -10.43 37.41
C ASP A 638 10.01 -10.99 37.09
N GLU A 639 10.18 -11.61 35.92
CA GLU A 639 11.40 -12.28 35.49
C GLU A 639 11.80 -11.86 34.07
N ARG A 640 13.09 -11.55 33.91
CA ARG A 640 13.68 -11.22 32.61
C ARG A 640 14.07 -12.48 31.84
N THR A 641 13.52 -12.62 30.63
CA THR A 641 13.84 -13.74 29.73
C THR A 641 14.97 -13.35 28.80
N CYS A 642 16.07 -14.14 28.80
CA CYS A 642 17.24 -13.86 27.98
C CYS A 642 17.31 -14.81 26.78
N ILE A 643 17.63 -14.27 25.61
CA ILE A 643 17.95 -15.01 24.39
C ILE A 643 19.41 -14.72 24.07
N PHE A 644 20.26 -15.74 24.08
CA PHE A 644 21.67 -15.62 23.74
C PHE A 644 21.95 -16.12 22.33
N LEU A 645 22.61 -15.29 21.53
CA LEU A 645 23.00 -15.56 20.15
C LEU A 645 24.54 -15.63 20.04
N PRO A 646 25.12 -16.83 19.90
CA PRO A 646 26.52 -16.99 19.52
C PRO A 646 26.88 -16.23 18.23
N ASN A 647 28.18 -16.10 17.96
CA ASN A 647 28.63 -15.50 16.69
C ASN A 647 28.06 -16.28 15.49
N GLY A 648 27.50 -15.55 14.53
CA GLY A 648 26.84 -16.10 13.33
C GLY A 648 25.91 -15.07 12.67
N THR A 649 25.54 -15.33 11.42
CA THR A 649 24.53 -14.55 10.69
C THR A 649 23.19 -15.27 10.72
N TYR A 650 22.19 -14.64 11.32
CA TYR A 650 20.81 -15.08 11.42
C TYR A 650 20.01 -14.38 10.31
N ASP A 651 20.00 -14.96 9.12
CA ASP A 651 19.34 -14.40 7.92
C ASP A 651 17.85 -14.76 7.88
N LEU A 652 16.99 -13.75 8.04
CA LEU A 652 15.54 -13.83 8.03
C LEU A 652 14.95 -13.77 6.61
N GLY A 653 15.79 -13.67 5.57
CA GLY A 653 15.37 -13.52 4.19
C GLY A 653 14.55 -12.24 3.98
N GLU A 654 13.44 -12.33 3.25
CA GLU A 654 12.53 -11.20 3.00
C GLU A 654 11.62 -10.87 4.20
N THR A 655 11.70 -11.65 5.29
CA THR A 655 10.85 -11.46 6.47
C THR A 655 11.13 -10.11 7.12
N ALA A 656 10.07 -9.33 7.31
CA ALA A 656 10.10 -8.07 8.03
C ALA A 656 9.07 -8.09 9.17
N LEU A 657 9.18 -7.11 10.06
CA LEU A 657 8.34 -6.94 11.24
C LEU A 657 8.38 -8.15 12.18
N THR A 658 9.54 -8.77 12.39
CA THR A 658 9.71 -9.83 13.39
C THR A 658 9.43 -9.26 14.78
N THR A 659 8.31 -9.69 15.37
CA THR A 659 7.76 -9.06 16.57
C THR A 659 8.51 -9.44 17.84
N VAL A 660 8.83 -8.43 18.66
CA VAL A 660 9.24 -8.56 20.06
C VAL A 660 8.12 -7.99 20.94
N SER A 661 7.17 -8.84 21.30
CA SER A 661 5.94 -8.43 22.00
C SER A 661 5.97 -8.66 23.50
N GLY A 662 6.82 -9.55 23.99
CA GLY A 662 6.96 -9.83 25.41
C GLY A 662 7.64 -8.71 26.18
N ASN A 663 7.24 -8.50 27.44
CA ASN A 663 7.93 -7.57 28.35
C ASN A 663 9.19 -8.22 28.92
N ASN A 664 10.17 -7.40 29.32
CA ASN A 664 11.41 -7.84 29.97
C ASN A 664 12.19 -8.90 29.18
N ILE A 665 12.24 -8.78 27.85
CA ILE A 665 13.08 -9.63 26.99
C ILE A 665 14.47 -9.02 26.84
N SER A 666 15.50 -9.87 26.89
CA SER A 666 16.88 -9.53 26.54
C SER A 666 17.35 -10.33 25.33
N ILE A 667 17.92 -9.65 24.32
CA ILE A 667 18.54 -10.26 23.14
C ILE A 667 20.03 -9.95 23.20
N ILE A 668 20.83 -10.97 23.52
CA ILE A 668 22.26 -10.81 23.84
C ILE A 668 23.08 -11.55 22.78
N GLY A 669 23.91 -10.83 22.04
CA GLY A 669 24.88 -11.46 21.16
C GLY A 669 26.18 -11.82 21.87
N GLN A 670 26.99 -12.65 21.22
CA GLN A 670 28.36 -12.91 21.64
C GLN A 670 29.26 -11.71 21.34
N SER A 671 29.09 -11.07 20.18
CA SER A 671 29.86 -9.88 19.82
C SER A 671 29.13 -9.00 18.82
N MET A 672 29.31 -7.68 18.96
CA MET A 672 28.66 -6.69 18.09
C MET A 672 28.90 -6.98 16.60
N ASP A 673 30.14 -7.25 16.21
CA ASP A 673 30.52 -7.37 14.79
C ASP A 673 30.24 -8.75 14.16
N LYS A 674 30.07 -9.81 14.96
CA LYS A 674 29.95 -11.18 14.43
C LYS A 674 28.61 -11.86 14.74
N THR A 675 27.79 -11.32 15.62
CA THR A 675 26.41 -11.75 15.82
C THR A 675 25.50 -10.82 15.02
N ILE A 676 25.02 -11.26 13.85
CA ILE A 676 24.29 -10.41 12.90
C ILE A 676 22.89 -10.98 12.69
N ILE A 677 21.84 -10.21 13.03
CA ILE A 677 20.46 -10.51 12.64
C ILE A 677 20.14 -9.68 11.41
N LYS A 678 19.77 -10.35 10.31
CA LYS A 678 19.66 -9.72 8.99
C LYS A 678 18.30 -10.01 8.37
N ASN A 679 17.69 -9.01 7.72
CA ASN A 679 16.66 -9.23 6.70
C ASN A 679 17.01 -8.48 5.42
N ALA A 680 16.37 -8.85 4.30
CA ALA A 680 16.50 -8.21 3.00
C ALA A 680 15.12 -8.06 2.34
N PRO A 681 14.25 -7.15 2.82
CA PRO A 681 12.94 -6.93 2.22
C PRO A 681 13.06 -6.50 0.75
N LYS A 682 12.13 -6.96 -0.09
CA LYS A 682 12.03 -6.53 -1.48
C LYS A 682 11.84 -5.00 -1.58
N VAL A 683 12.39 -4.41 -2.63
CA VAL A 683 12.25 -2.96 -2.92
C VAL A 683 10.79 -2.53 -2.99
N LYS A 684 9.87 -3.36 -3.50
CA LYS A 684 8.43 -3.03 -3.56
C LYS A 684 7.78 -2.89 -2.18
N ASN A 685 8.38 -3.49 -1.14
CA ASN A 685 7.92 -3.42 0.24
C ASN A 685 8.57 -2.25 1.02
N GLU A 686 9.33 -1.40 0.33
CA GLU A 686 9.97 -0.21 0.91
C GLU A 686 8.96 0.63 1.69
N GLY A 687 9.31 0.96 2.93
CA GLY A 687 8.40 1.65 3.82
C GLY A 687 8.83 1.61 5.28
N ILE A 688 8.60 2.72 5.96
CA ILE A 688 8.96 2.90 7.39
C ILE A 688 8.15 1.97 8.32
N GLY A 689 6.95 1.55 7.90
CA GLY A 689 6.08 0.66 8.69
C GLY A 689 6.08 -0.80 8.24
N THR A 690 6.91 -1.17 7.26
CA THR A 690 6.84 -2.46 6.56
C THR A 690 8.17 -3.21 6.53
N THR A 691 9.30 -2.53 6.70
CA THR A 691 10.64 -3.10 6.44
C THR A 691 11.41 -3.54 7.68
N ALA A 692 10.96 -3.20 8.89
CA ALA A 692 11.74 -3.37 10.12
C ALA A 692 12.32 -4.79 10.28
N THR A 693 13.61 -4.93 10.58
CA THR A 693 14.17 -6.25 10.95
C THR A 693 13.50 -6.76 12.22
N LEU A 694 13.41 -5.92 13.26
CA LEU A 694 12.68 -6.20 14.48
C LEU A 694 11.60 -5.13 14.73
N TYR A 695 10.42 -5.58 15.17
CA TYR A 695 9.28 -4.75 15.52
C TYR A 695 8.90 -4.93 16.99
N VAL A 696 9.19 -3.94 17.83
CA VAL A 696 9.00 -4.04 19.28
C VAL A 696 7.66 -3.46 19.68
N THR A 697 6.89 -4.24 20.43
CA THR A 697 5.64 -3.78 21.08
C THR A 697 5.64 -4.03 22.59
N GLY A 698 6.55 -4.88 23.08
CA GLY A 698 6.76 -5.12 24.51
C GLY A 698 7.53 -3.97 25.19
N LYS A 699 7.61 -4.01 26.52
CA LYS A 699 8.34 -3.05 27.36
C LYS A 699 9.65 -3.62 27.89
N ASN A 700 10.58 -2.74 28.20
CA ASN A 700 11.88 -3.05 28.83
C ASN A 700 12.74 -4.04 28.00
N LEU A 701 12.75 -3.89 26.68
CA LEU A 701 13.66 -4.63 25.82
C LEU A 701 15.12 -4.26 26.14
N TYR A 702 15.99 -5.26 26.23
CA TYR A 702 17.43 -5.06 26.33
C TYR A 702 18.16 -5.74 25.18
N MET A 703 19.04 -5.02 24.50
CA MET A 703 19.87 -5.56 23.44
C MET A 703 21.34 -5.26 23.73
N GLN A 704 22.21 -6.26 23.61
CA GLN A 704 23.65 -6.08 23.76
C GLN A 704 24.46 -6.92 22.78
N ASP A 705 25.60 -6.40 22.33
CA ASP A 705 26.67 -7.12 21.63
C ASP A 705 26.19 -7.82 20.34
N LEU A 706 25.40 -7.13 19.51
CA LEU A 706 24.92 -7.67 18.24
C LEU A 706 24.76 -6.59 17.15
N THR A 707 24.64 -7.03 15.91
CA THR A 707 24.27 -6.19 14.76
C THR A 707 22.86 -6.50 14.29
N LEU A 708 22.06 -5.46 14.03
CA LEU A 708 20.86 -5.53 13.19
C LEU A 708 21.17 -4.99 11.80
N GLN A 709 20.88 -5.75 10.76
CA GLN A 709 21.12 -5.36 9.37
C GLN A 709 19.83 -5.44 8.54
N ASN A 710 19.40 -4.30 8.01
CA ASN A 710 18.40 -4.27 6.94
C ASN A 710 19.11 -4.10 5.59
N ALA A 711 19.05 -5.15 4.78
CA ALA A 711 19.73 -5.25 3.50
C ALA A 711 18.80 -4.97 2.30
N LEU A 712 17.73 -4.20 2.48
CA LEU A 712 16.94 -3.65 1.36
C LEU A 712 17.87 -2.95 0.36
N ASP A 713 17.65 -3.18 -0.93
CA ASP A 713 18.47 -2.60 -2.00
C ASP A 713 18.18 -1.11 -2.20
N TYR A 714 18.73 -0.31 -1.28
CA TYR A 714 18.50 1.13 -1.15
C TYR A 714 18.71 1.87 -2.47
N TYR A 715 19.79 1.57 -3.19
CA TYR A 715 20.13 2.31 -4.39
C TYR A 715 19.24 2.00 -5.60
N ASN A 716 18.45 0.93 -5.54
CA ASN A 716 17.48 0.57 -6.57
C ASN A 716 16.03 0.89 -6.15
N SER A 717 15.83 1.49 -4.98
CA SER A 717 14.50 1.86 -4.44
C SER A 717 13.90 3.16 -5.00
N GLY A 718 14.63 3.88 -5.85
CA GLY A 718 14.14 5.11 -6.49
C GLY A 718 14.29 6.33 -5.58
N SER A 719 13.21 7.07 -5.34
CA SER A 719 13.25 8.37 -4.62
C SER A 719 13.34 8.25 -3.09
N ALA A 720 13.02 7.09 -2.52
CA ALA A 720 13.09 6.79 -1.09
C ALA A 720 13.50 5.33 -0.90
N GLY A 721 14.19 5.00 0.19
CA GLY A 721 14.72 3.67 0.47
C GLY A 721 14.69 3.31 1.95
N ARG A 722 13.53 3.52 2.59
CA ARG A 722 13.26 3.30 4.01
C ARG A 722 13.43 1.82 4.34
N ALA A 723 14.45 1.55 5.14
CA ALA A 723 14.95 0.23 5.46
C ALA A 723 15.19 0.17 6.97
N VAL A 724 14.14 -0.09 7.74
CA VAL A 724 14.21 0.03 9.20
C VAL A 724 14.95 -1.19 9.79
N CYS A 725 15.92 -1.00 10.69
CA CYS A 725 16.49 -2.09 11.48
C CYS A 725 15.59 -2.41 12.67
N LEU A 726 15.22 -1.37 13.43
CA LEU A 726 14.40 -1.50 14.63
C LEU A 726 13.28 -0.47 14.61
N GLN A 727 12.05 -0.96 14.59
CA GLN A 727 10.86 -0.16 14.82
C GLN A 727 10.38 -0.41 16.24
N ASP A 728 10.53 0.59 17.10
CA ASP A 728 10.34 0.44 18.54
C ASP A 728 9.10 1.18 19.04
N LYS A 729 8.01 0.46 19.34
CA LYS A 729 6.82 0.99 20.00
C LYS A 729 6.81 0.77 21.52
N GLY A 730 7.88 0.20 22.06
CA GLY A 730 8.02 -0.10 23.48
C GLY A 730 8.24 1.14 24.34
N ASP A 731 8.49 0.89 25.63
CA ASP A 731 8.98 1.86 26.61
C ASP A 731 10.06 1.18 27.46
N GLY A 732 11.15 1.89 27.75
CA GLY A 732 12.27 1.38 28.54
C GLY A 732 13.28 0.54 27.75
N THR A 733 13.38 0.70 26.43
CA THR A 733 14.36 -0.05 25.63
C THR A 733 15.78 0.43 25.91
N ILE A 734 16.70 -0.50 26.11
CA ILE A 734 18.14 -0.24 26.24
C ILE A 734 18.90 -1.01 25.16
N CYS A 735 19.72 -0.32 24.38
CA CYS A 735 20.65 -0.90 23.42
C CYS A 735 22.09 -0.53 23.78
N LYS A 736 22.93 -1.52 24.12
CA LYS A 736 24.33 -1.30 24.52
C LYS A 736 25.28 -2.06 23.59
N ASN A 737 26.26 -1.39 23.00
CA ASN A 737 27.18 -2.03 22.05
C ASN A 737 26.42 -2.77 20.93
N VAL A 738 25.39 -2.11 20.39
CA VAL A 738 24.57 -2.60 19.29
C VAL A 738 24.95 -1.86 18.02
N LYS A 739 25.05 -2.59 16.91
CA LYS A 739 25.30 -2.01 15.60
C LYS A 739 24.05 -2.08 14.73
N MET A 740 23.76 -1.00 14.01
CA MET A 740 22.68 -0.96 13.03
C MET A 740 23.23 -0.62 11.65
N LEU A 741 23.02 -1.52 10.69
CA LEU A 741 23.46 -1.38 9.31
C LEU A 741 22.24 -1.22 8.40
N SER A 742 21.99 0.00 7.94
CA SER A 742 20.96 0.31 6.96
C SER A 742 21.21 1.69 6.30
N TYR A 743 20.18 2.26 5.67
CA TYR A 743 20.21 3.52 4.95
C TYR A 743 19.18 4.50 5.51
N GLN A 744 18.01 4.63 4.88
CA GLN A 744 17.00 5.60 5.31
C GLN A 744 16.12 5.01 6.42
N ASP A 745 15.80 5.82 7.43
CA ASP A 745 14.92 5.49 8.58
C ASP A 745 15.43 4.31 9.45
N THR A 746 16.75 4.10 9.56
CA THR A 746 17.38 2.93 10.24
C THR A 746 16.80 2.60 11.64
N TYR A 747 16.68 3.58 12.54
CA TYR A 747 16.00 3.42 13.82
C TYR A 747 14.75 4.28 13.86
N TYR A 748 13.61 3.61 14.07
CA TYR A 748 12.31 4.25 14.16
C TYR A 748 11.71 4.07 15.57
N SER A 749 11.88 5.07 16.45
CA SER A 749 11.23 5.11 17.76
C SER A 749 9.74 5.45 17.62
N ASN A 750 8.93 4.45 17.31
CA ASN A 750 7.50 4.57 16.99
C ASN A 750 6.61 4.50 18.24
N GLY A 751 6.88 5.35 19.23
CA GLY A 751 6.09 5.43 20.45
C GLY A 751 6.45 6.63 21.31
N ASN A 752 5.73 6.80 22.41
CA ASN A 752 5.97 7.85 23.42
C ASN A 752 6.79 7.31 24.60
N GLY A 753 7.75 6.44 24.31
CA GLY A 753 8.58 5.75 25.30
C GLY A 753 9.87 6.49 25.67
N LYS A 754 10.58 5.91 26.63
CA LYS A 754 11.96 6.26 27.02
C LYS A 754 12.91 5.21 26.42
N TYR A 755 13.97 5.67 25.77
CA TYR A 755 14.90 4.82 25.05
C TYR A 755 16.35 5.22 25.35
N TYR A 756 17.23 4.25 25.56
CA TYR A 756 18.64 4.49 25.90
C TYR A 756 19.58 3.70 25.00
N TRP A 757 20.56 4.40 24.42
CA TRP A 757 21.62 3.82 23.59
C TRP A 757 22.96 4.13 24.23
N GLU A 758 23.83 3.12 24.33
CA GLU A 758 25.17 3.28 24.90
C GLU A 758 26.22 2.55 24.06
N ASP A 759 27.34 3.22 23.77
CA ASP A 759 28.50 2.63 23.08
C ASP A 759 28.12 1.90 21.77
N SER A 760 27.07 2.37 21.09
CA SER A 760 26.46 1.71 19.92
C SER A 760 26.86 2.39 18.61
N GLU A 761 26.77 1.69 17.49
CA GLU A 761 27.13 2.19 16.15
C GLU A 761 25.91 2.17 15.21
N ILE A 762 25.46 3.32 14.71
CA ILE A 762 24.22 3.43 13.92
C ILE A 762 24.52 4.04 12.55
N HIS A 763 24.27 3.29 11.49
CA HIS A 763 24.51 3.69 10.09
C HIS A 763 23.22 4.12 9.40
N GLY A 764 23.28 5.18 8.60
CA GLY A 764 22.19 5.53 7.70
C GLY A 764 22.44 6.75 6.83
N THR A 765 21.44 7.11 6.01
CA THR A 765 21.50 8.21 5.04
C THR A 765 20.55 9.35 5.39
N VAL A 766 19.25 9.10 5.32
CA VAL A 766 18.21 10.12 5.55
C VAL A 766 17.38 9.71 6.73
N ASP A 767 17.21 10.64 7.67
CA ASP A 767 16.30 10.52 8.82
C ASP A 767 16.52 9.22 9.60
N PHE A 768 17.75 8.72 9.62
CA PHE A 768 18.02 7.37 10.10
C PHE A 768 17.89 7.22 11.62
N LEU A 769 17.75 8.34 12.34
CA LEU A 769 17.16 8.40 13.68
C LEU A 769 15.82 9.14 13.57
N CYS A 770 14.69 8.44 13.62
CA CYS A 770 13.36 9.09 13.45
C CYS A 770 12.29 8.54 14.39
N GLY A 771 11.22 9.31 14.56
CA GLY A 771 10.10 8.95 15.43
C GLY A 771 9.99 9.80 16.69
N GLY A 772 9.19 9.33 17.64
CA GLY A 772 8.86 10.00 18.88
C GLY A 772 9.60 9.47 20.10
N GLY A 773 9.14 9.89 21.28
CA GLY A 773 9.75 9.51 22.55
C GLY A 773 10.91 10.39 22.99
N ASP A 774 11.43 10.07 24.18
CA ASP A 774 12.66 10.62 24.73
C ASP A 774 13.78 9.59 24.54
N VAL A 775 14.68 9.84 23.57
CA VAL A 775 15.80 8.95 23.24
C VAL A 775 17.10 9.59 23.66
N TYR A 776 17.90 8.86 24.44
CA TYR A 776 19.22 9.28 24.87
C TYR A 776 20.30 8.41 24.24
N TYR A 777 21.14 8.99 23.38
CA TYR A 777 22.30 8.36 22.78
C TYR A 777 23.55 8.79 23.53
N ASN A 778 24.20 7.86 24.21
CA ASN A 778 25.37 8.10 25.02
C ASN A 778 26.59 7.41 24.39
N ARG A 779 27.63 8.18 24.06
CA ARG A 779 28.88 7.64 23.46
C ARG A 779 28.67 6.77 22.21
N CYS A 780 27.64 7.08 21.44
CA CYS A 780 27.34 6.34 20.21
C CYS A 780 28.16 6.86 19.02
N LYS A 781 28.50 5.97 18.10
CA LYS A 781 29.06 6.32 16.78
C LYS A 781 27.92 6.39 15.77
N ILE A 782 27.74 7.55 15.18
CA ILE A 782 26.71 7.88 14.20
C ILE A 782 27.37 7.95 12.83
N VAL A 783 27.10 6.97 11.98
CA VAL A 783 27.75 6.83 10.67
C VAL A 783 26.80 7.28 9.56
N VAL A 784 27.15 8.40 8.91
CA VAL A 784 26.40 8.95 7.79
C VAL A 784 26.90 8.32 6.49
N GLU A 785 26.11 7.39 5.97
CA GLU A 785 26.38 6.66 4.73
C GLU A 785 26.19 7.53 3.49
N LYS A 786 26.75 7.08 2.37
CA LYS A 786 26.62 7.76 1.07
C LYS A 786 25.16 7.85 0.65
N ARG A 787 24.72 9.05 0.27
CA ARG A 787 23.34 9.29 -0.21
C ARG A 787 23.03 8.60 -1.54
N ALA A 788 24.01 8.52 -2.44
CA ALA A 788 23.91 7.86 -3.73
C ALA A 788 25.19 7.05 -4.03
N LYS A 789 25.10 6.09 -4.95
CA LYS A 789 26.26 5.24 -5.36
C LYS A 789 27.47 6.07 -5.81
N ASP A 790 27.24 7.23 -6.42
CA ASP A 790 28.30 8.15 -6.88
C ASP A 790 28.83 9.10 -5.78
N GLY A 791 28.31 8.97 -4.56
CA GLY A 791 28.71 9.76 -3.40
C GLY A 791 28.06 11.15 -3.30
N LYS A 792 27.21 11.55 -4.26
CA LYS A 792 26.56 12.86 -4.24
C LYS A 792 25.32 12.88 -3.34
N GLY A 793 24.99 14.08 -2.89
CA GLY A 793 23.79 14.37 -2.12
C GLY A 793 24.05 14.44 -0.62
N GLY A 794 23.29 15.33 0.03
CA GLY A 794 23.32 15.52 1.46
C GLY A 794 22.46 14.50 2.22
N CYS A 795 22.87 14.24 3.45
CA CYS A 795 22.20 13.34 4.40
C CYS A 795 21.66 14.13 5.60
N THR A 796 20.66 13.56 6.27
CA THR A 796 20.06 14.12 7.49
C THR A 796 20.10 13.05 8.56
N ILE A 797 20.70 13.35 9.71
CA ILE A 797 20.85 12.35 10.78
C ILE A 797 19.51 12.06 11.46
N ALA A 798 18.88 13.09 12.02
CA ALA A 798 17.69 12.91 12.86
C ALA A 798 16.44 13.61 12.31
N ALA A 799 15.29 12.96 12.51
CA ALA A 799 13.96 13.48 12.22
C ALA A 799 13.00 13.23 13.39
N PRO A 800 13.13 13.98 14.50
CA PRO A 800 12.29 13.78 15.67
C PRO A 800 10.84 14.19 15.42
N TYR A 801 9.93 13.41 16.00
CA TYR A 801 8.49 13.61 16.11
C TYR A 801 8.13 13.60 17.60
N THR A 802 8.56 14.63 18.33
CA THR A 802 8.37 14.65 19.79
C THR A 802 6.89 14.91 20.12
N ASP A 803 6.20 13.87 20.57
CA ASP A 803 4.76 13.89 20.85
C ASP A 803 4.39 14.53 22.20
N ASN A 804 3.10 14.80 22.38
CA ASN A 804 2.55 15.34 23.62
C ASN A 804 2.81 14.37 24.80
N GLY A 805 3.76 14.72 25.68
CA GLY A 805 4.14 13.93 26.85
C GLY A 805 5.65 13.69 26.97
N CYS A 806 6.39 13.84 25.86
CA CYS A 806 7.86 13.74 25.83
C CYS A 806 8.48 15.13 26.03
N GLN A 807 9.49 15.24 26.90
CA GLN A 807 10.05 16.54 27.28
C GLN A 807 11.30 16.89 26.48
N TRP A 808 12.07 15.90 26.03
CA TRP A 808 13.44 16.11 25.57
C TRP A 808 13.62 15.79 24.10
N GLY A 809 12.81 14.90 23.53
CA GLY A 809 13.03 14.39 22.17
C GLY A 809 14.33 13.61 22.14
N TYR A 810 15.24 13.96 21.24
CA TYR A 810 16.51 13.23 21.10
C TYR A 810 17.68 13.99 21.73
N VAL A 811 18.46 13.30 22.54
CA VAL A 811 19.69 13.81 23.15
C VAL A 811 20.86 12.93 22.74
N LEU A 812 21.83 13.49 22.03
CA LEU A 812 23.08 12.83 21.65
C LEU A 812 24.20 13.43 22.50
N ASN A 813 24.71 12.68 23.47
CA ASN A 813 25.79 13.11 24.35
C ASN A 813 27.06 12.27 24.12
N GLU A 814 28.20 12.95 24.01
CA GLU A 814 29.53 12.34 23.80
C GLU A 814 29.59 11.42 22.56
N CYS A 815 28.69 11.64 21.60
CA CYS A 815 28.63 10.86 20.37
C CYS A 815 29.73 11.28 19.38
N THR A 816 30.07 10.38 18.46
CA THR A 816 30.97 10.66 17.33
C THR A 816 30.19 10.57 16.03
N VAL A 817 30.28 11.57 15.16
CA VAL A 817 29.71 11.53 13.81
C VAL A 817 30.82 11.28 12.79
N ASP A 818 30.68 10.18 12.04
CA ASP A 818 31.56 9.80 10.92
C ASP A 818 30.77 9.87 9.61
N ASN A 819 31.20 10.71 8.67
CA ASN A 819 30.43 11.03 7.46
C ASN A 819 31.14 10.60 6.17
N TYR A 820 30.41 9.84 5.36
CA TYR A 820 30.77 9.39 4.03
C TYR A 820 29.93 10.05 2.92
N ALA A 821 28.90 10.85 3.24
CA ALA A 821 28.11 11.61 2.28
C ALA A 821 28.79 12.92 1.82
N GLU A 822 28.30 13.53 0.74
CA GLU A 822 28.82 14.82 0.24
C GLU A 822 28.67 15.95 1.26
N ASN A 823 27.63 15.92 2.08
CA ASN A 823 27.46 16.78 3.25
C ASN A 823 26.37 16.20 4.16
N PHE A 824 26.22 16.75 5.35
CA PHE A 824 25.18 16.32 6.27
C PHE A 824 24.65 17.45 7.14
N ASN A 825 23.53 17.19 7.80
CA ASN A 825 22.97 18.05 8.83
C ASN A 825 22.49 17.21 10.03
N PHE A 826 22.46 17.84 11.20
CA PHE A 826 22.08 17.19 12.45
C PHE A 826 20.63 16.72 12.48
N GLY A 827 19.72 17.43 11.81
CA GLY A 827 18.35 16.98 11.73
C GLY A 827 17.38 17.97 11.10
N ARG A 828 16.16 17.48 10.88
CA ARG A 828 15.02 18.24 10.38
C ARG A 828 13.76 17.94 11.18
N ALA A 829 12.88 18.92 11.31
CA ALA A 829 11.67 18.81 12.14
C ALA A 829 10.60 17.98 11.45
N TRP A 830 10.39 16.72 11.87
CA TRP A 830 9.38 15.84 11.28
C TRP A 830 7.96 16.25 11.66
N GLY A 831 7.63 16.30 12.95
CA GLY A 831 6.29 16.63 13.45
C GLY A 831 6.25 16.77 14.97
N GLY A 832 5.04 16.89 15.54
CA GLY A 832 4.86 17.14 16.98
C GLY A 832 5.47 18.47 17.44
N THR A 833 6.23 18.43 18.54
CA THR A 833 7.00 19.53 19.13
C THR A 833 8.50 19.19 19.08
N PRO A 834 9.13 19.12 17.89
CA PRO A 834 10.35 18.37 17.68
C PRO A 834 11.57 18.99 18.39
N ARG A 835 12.25 18.17 19.19
CA ARG A 835 13.41 18.54 20.01
C ARG A 835 14.60 17.63 19.72
N LEU A 836 15.78 18.24 19.63
CA LEU A 836 17.03 17.59 19.27
C LEU A 836 18.20 18.34 19.89
N ALA A 837 19.04 17.64 20.65
CA ALA A 837 20.22 18.19 21.29
C ALA A 837 21.46 17.36 20.97
N TYR A 838 22.52 18.03 20.50
CA TYR A 838 23.86 17.44 20.36
C TYR A 838 24.80 18.04 21.41
N LEU A 839 25.37 17.22 22.27
CA LEU A 839 26.18 17.63 23.41
C LEU A 839 27.52 16.92 23.35
N ASN A 840 28.62 17.67 23.50
CA ASN A 840 29.98 17.11 23.54
C ASN A 840 30.27 16.18 22.35
N THR A 841 29.68 16.46 21.18
CA THR A 841 29.74 15.59 20.01
C THR A 841 31.02 15.82 19.23
N THR A 842 31.69 14.75 18.81
CA THR A 842 32.87 14.82 17.95
C THR A 842 32.48 14.63 16.49
N LEU A 843 32.90 15.52 15.59
CA LEU A 843 32.76 15.38 14.15
C LEU A 843 34.10 14.95 13.55
N LEU A 844 34.13 13.82 12.82
CA LEU A 844 35.35 13.39 12.13
C LEU A 844 35.61 14.19 10.84
N GLN A 845 34.56 14.73 10.22
CA GLN A 845 34.65 15.60 9.03
C GLN A 845 33.87 16.92 9.28
N PRO A 846 34.37 17.82 10.14
CA PRO A 846 33.66 19.03 10.55
C PRO A 846 33.37 20.02 9.42
N ASP A 847 34.12 19.97 8.31
CA ASP A 847 33.92 20.84 7.15
C ASP A 847 32.72 20.41 6.26
N MET A 848 32.19 19.20 6.48
CA MET A 848 31.13 18.60 5.65
C MET A 848 29.72 18.79 6.24
N ILE A 849 29.62 19.31 7.46
CA ILE A 849 28.31 19.69 8.03
C ILE A 849 27.86 21.02 7.41
N ILE A 850 26.56 21.14 7.11
CA ILE A 850 26.02 22.40 6.59
C ILE A 850 26.22 23.54 7.60
N LYS A 851 26.37 24.77 7.09
CA LYS A 851 26.60 25.97 7.89
C LYS A 851 25.54 26.19 8.98
N ASP A 852 24.28 25.95 8.65
CA ASP A 852 23.15 26.15 9.56
C ASP A 852 23.03 25.03 10.60
N ARG A 853 23.84 23.96 10.49
CA ARG A 853 23.83 22.74 11.33
C ARG A 853 22.57 21.89 11.21
N PHE A 854 21.40 22.51 11.11
CA PHE A 854 20.08 21.90 10.99
C PHE A 854 19.37 22.38 9.73
N THR A 855 18.37 21.62 9.27
CA THR A 855 17.49 22.09 8.21
C THR A 855 16.47 23.10 8.76
N THR A 856 16.43 24.32 8.22
CA THR A 856 15.52 25.39 8.68
C THR A 856 14.10 25.26 8.12
N GLY A 857 13.92 24.58 6.98
CA GLY A 857 12.62 24.18 6.47
C GLY A 857 12.11 22.93 7.18
N GLY A 858 11.09 23.06 8.02
CA GLY A 858 10.45 21.92 8.67
C GLY A 858 9.75 20.99 7.68
N MET A 859 9.66 19.69 7.98
CA MET A 859 8.88 18.75 7.17
C MET A 859 7.39 19.05 7.34
N ASN A 860 6.87 18.96 8.56
CA ASN A 860 5.47 19.25 8.88
C ASN A 860 5.29 20.38 9.92
N VAL A 861 6.33 20.73 10.68
CA VAL A 861 6.31 21.79 11.70
C VAL A 861 7.68 22.48 11.76
N PRO A 862 7.78 23.75 12.20
CA PRO A 862 9.09 24.32 12.56
C PRO A 862 9.68 23.59 13.78
N ALA A 863 11.02 23.60 13.91
CA ALA A 863 11.69 23.02 15.09
C ALA A 863 11.24 23.73 16.39
N ASP A 864 11.04 22.98 17.47
CA ASP A 864 10.77 23.56 18.80
C ASP A 864 12.06 23.89 19.54
N LYS A 865 13.00 22.94 19.58
CA LYS A 865 14.31 23.12 20.23
C LYS A 865 15.37 22.26 19.57
N PHE A 866 16.06 22.82 18.59
CA PHE A 866 17.22 22.20 17.93
C PHE A 866 18.48 22.93 18.37
N VAL A 867 19.34 22.23 19.11
CA VAL A 867 20.45 22.85 19.83
C VAL A 867 21.71 22.00 19.80
N GLU A 868 22.87 22.66 19.93
CA GLU A 868 24.17 22.03 20.11
C GLU A 868 24.96 22.67 21.26
N TYR A 869 25.87 21.89 21.85
CA TYR A 869 26.82 22.33 22.87
C TYR A 869 28.16 21.61 22.69
N ASN A 870 29.25 22.37 22.65
CA ASN A 870 30.61 21.84 22.71
C ASN A 870 30.88 20.77 21.62
N THR A 871 30.44 21.03 20.39
CA THR A 871 30.78 20.20 19.23
C THR A 871 32.25 20.37 18.90
N MET A 872 32.99 19.28 18.73
CA MET A 872 34.45 19.26 18.56
C MET A 872 34.87 18.56 17.26
N ASP A 873 36.07 18.86 16.79
CA ASP A 873 36.77 18.04 15.79
C ASP A 873 37.44 16.81 16.44
N ALA A 874 37.99 15.91 15.63
CA ALA A 874 38.69 14.70 16.09
C ALA A 874 39.93 14.98 16.98
N GLN A 875 40.46 16.22 17.00
CA GLN A 875 41.58 16.62 17.85
C GLN A 875 41.11 17.19 19.20
N GLY A 876 39.80 17.37 19.38
CA GLY A 876 39.17 17.93 20.57
C GLY A 876 39.08 19.46 20.56
N ASN A 877 39.26 20.11 19.41
CA ASN A 877 39.04 21.56 19.31
C ASN A 877 37.55 21.83 19.09
N VAL A 878 37.01 22.83 19.77
CA VAL A 878 35.60 23.23 19.62
C VAL A 878 35.37 23.86 18.23
N VAL A 879 34.44 23.30 17.46
CA VAL A 879 34.04 23.74 16.12
C VAL A 879 32.62 24.29 16.04
N SER A 880 31.82 24.17 17.11
CA SER A 880 30.56 24.90 17.24
C SER A 880 30.83 26.42 17.31
N PRO A 881 30.04 27.27 16.62
CA PRO A 881 30.21 28.71 16.69
C PRO A 881 29.84 29.24 18.09
N ALA A 882 30.27 30.47 18.40
CA ALA A 882 29.91 31.11 19.67
C ALA A 882 28.41 31.47 19.76
N SER A 883 27.73 31.61 18.62
CA SER A 883 26.28 31.87 18.49
C SER A 883 25.83 31.44 17.09
N ASN A 884 24.62 30.91 17.00
CA ASN A 884 23.97 30.52 15.76
C ASN A 884 22.44 30.64 15.90
N VAL A 885 21.91 31.83 15.60
CA VAL A 885 20.48 32.10 15.66
C VAL A 885 19.81 31.73 14.34
N LEU A 886 18.87 30.78 14.38
CA LEU A 886 18.16 30.28 13.20
C LEU A 886 16.66 30.52 13.33
N THR A 887 16.01 30.78 12.19
CA THR A 887 14.54 30.81 12.08
C THR A 887 14.06 29.56 11.33
N PHE A 888 13.45 28.63 12.06
CA PHE A 888 12.82 27.44 11.50
C PHE A 888 11.42 27.77 11.00
N LYS A 889 11.06 27.30 9.81
CA LYS A 889 9.80 27.66 9.14
C LYS A 889 9.07 26.45 8.58
N LYS A 890 7.75 26.46 8.70
CA LYS A 890 6.84 25.61 7.92
C LYS A 890 5.53 26.36 7.72
N ASP A 891 5.13 26.50 6.45
CA ASP A 891 3.95 27.27 6.04
C ASP A 891 3.97 28.68 6.65
N LYS A 892 2.99 29.02 7.50
CA LYS A 892 2.91 30.32 8.20
C LYS A 892 3.49 30.30 9.62
N LYS A 893 4.02 29.16 10.08
CA LYS A 893 4.60 29.01 11.42
C LYS A 893 6.10 29.19 11.33
N GLU A 894 6.65 29.97 12.26
CA GLU A 894 8.09 30.13 12.41
C GLU A 894 8.49 30.11 13.88
N ASN A 895 9.71 29.65 14.15
CA ASN A 895 10.31 29.66 15.47
C ASN A 895 11.77 30.10 15.33
N THR A 896 12.15 31.18 16.02
CA THR A 896 13.53 31.70 16.00
C THR A 896 14.19 31.42 17.34
N MET A 897 15.35 30.78 17.33
CA MET A 897 16.07 30.41 18.55
C MET A 897 17.59 30.54 18.38
N GLU A 898 18.26 30.81 19.49
CA GLU A 898 19.70 30.53 19.62
C GLU A 898 19.88 29.02 19.71
N THR A 899 20.69 28.47 18.79
CA THR A 899 20.93 27.01 18.73
C THR A 899 22.16 26.59 19.52
N ILE A 900 22.99 27.52 19.99
CA ILE A 900 24.16 27.22 20.83
C ILE A 900 23.79 27.33 22.31
N LEU A 901 23.89 26.23 23.07
CA LEU A 901 23.62 26.25 24.51
C LEU A 901 24.79 26.85 25.30
N THR A 902 24.46 27.44 26.45
CA THR A 902 25.44 27.67 27.52
C THR A 902 25.71 26.38 28.30
N ALA A 903 26.84 26.32 29.02
CA ALA A 903 27.16 25.16 29.87
C ALA A 903 26.05 24.84 30.91
N GLY A 904 25.42 25.87 31.48
CA GLY A 904 24.31 25.69 32.43
C GLY A 904 23.07 25.10 31.77
N GLN A 905 22.74 25.51 30.54
CA GLN A 905 21.63 24.94 29.79
C GLN A 905 21.92 23.51 29.31
N ALA A 906 23.17 23.21 28.93
CA ALA A 906 23.58 21.87 28.55
C ALA A 906 23.50 20.88 29.74
N ALA A 907 23.78 21.33 30.96
CA ALA A 907 23.68 20.51 32.17
C ALA A 907 22.25 20.02 32.47
N GLU A 908 21.21 20.70 31.97
CA GLU A 908 19.81 20.26 32.13
C GLU A 908 19.48 19.01 31.30
N TYR A 909 20.33 18.65 30.33
CA TYR A 909 20.21 17.42 29.53
C TYR A 909 21.02 16.25 30.11
N ALA A 910 21.48 16.32 31.37
CA ALA A 910 22.11 15.19 32.03
C ALA A 910 21.13 14.00 32.11
N LEU A 911 21.65 12.77 32.07
CA LEU A 911 20.85 11.55 32.00
C LEU A 911 19.81 11.45 33.14
N ASP A 912 20.19 11.84 34.36
CA ASP A 912 19.34 11.87 35.55
C ASP A 912 18.25 12.96 35.51
N LYS A 913 18.37 13.95 34.61
CA LYS A 913 17.36 14.97 34.35
C LYS A 913 16.41 14.57 33.23
N VAL A 914 16.94 13.92 32.21
CA VAL A 914 16.14 13.36 31.11
C VAL A 914 15.29 12.19 31.64
N PHE A 915 15.89 11.32 32.44
CA PHE A 915 15.25 10.16 33.06
C PHE A 915 15.35 10.20 34.59
N PRO A 916 14.47 10.96 35.28
CA PRO A 916 14.56 11.15 36.74
C PRO A 916 14.19 9.90 37.56
N THR A 917 13.51 8.93 36.95
CA THR A 917 13.02 7.72 37.62
C THR A 917 13.57 6.44 37.01
N TRP A 918 14.51 6.53 36.08
CA TRP A 918 15.08 5.39 35.36
C TRP A 918 16.57 5.59 35.16
N THR A 919 17.37 4.60 35.56
CA THR A 919 18.84 4.64 35.54
C THR A 919 19.40 3.61 34.56
N PRO A 920 19.21 3.80 33.24
CA PRO A 920 19.55 2.79 32.25
C PRO A 920 21.04 2.49 32.16
N ASP A 921 21.90 3.47 32.47
CA ASP A 921 23.36 3.32 32.54
C ASP A 921 23.78 2.35 33.66
N ALA A 922 23.12 2.43 34.82
CA ALA A 922 23.31 1.49 35.92
C ALA A 922 22.72 0.11 35.58
N ASP A 923 21.53 0.07 34.98
CA ASP A 923 20.85 -1.18 34.59
C ASP A 923 21.71 -2.01 33.61
N CYS A 924 22.36 -1.34 32.64
CA CYS A 924 23.22 -1.97 31.64
C CYS A 924 24.73 -1.94 32.00
N ALA A 925 25.08 -1.65 33.26
CA ALA A 925 26.46 -1.67 33.70
C ALA A 925 27.07 -3.06 33.50
N GLN A 926 28.26 -3.11 32.89
CA GLN A 926 28.98 -4.35 32.69
C GLN A 926 29.73 -4.76 33.95
N ILE A 927 29.68 -6.05 34.27
CA ILE A 927 30.42 -6.61 35.40
C ILE A 927 31.85 -6.94 34.96
N GLY A 928 32.83 -6.54 35.77
CA GLY A 928 34.23 -6.91 35.57
C GLY A 928 34.54 -8.28 36.18
N LEU A 929 35.50 -8.99 35.60
CA LEU A 929 36.03 -10.23 36.16
C LEU A 929 37.56 -10.14 36.25
N GLY A 930 38.11 -10.54 37.39
CA GLY A 930 39.57 -10.66 37.57
C GLY A 930 40.16 -11.77 36.70
N LEU A 931 41.49 -11.84 36.62
CA LEU A 931 42.19 -12.87 35.83
C LEU A 931 41.79 -14.29 36.24
N LEU A 932 41.73 -15.18 35.25
CA LEU A 932 41.51 -16.59 35.48
C LEU A 932 42.79 -17.23 36.02
N SER A 933 42.64 -18.24 36.87
CA SER A 933 43.73 -19.09 37.36
C SER A 933 43.61 -20.47 36.73
N ALA A 934 44.72 -21.04 36.27
CA ALA A 934 44.77 -22.40 35.72
C ALA A 934 45.48 -23.33 36.68
N THR A 935 44.73 -24.22 37.35
CA THR A 935 45.27 -25.19 38.32
C THR A 935 44.46 -26.48 38.26
N ASP A 936 45.12 -27.62 38.44
CA ASP A 936 44.48 -28.94 38.57
C ASP A 936 43.51 -29.30 37.42
N GLY A 937 43.89 -28.96 36.18
CA GLY A 937 43.07 -29.26 34.99
C GLY A 937 41.81 -28.41 34.84
N ASN A 938 41.70 -27.30 35.58
CA ASN A 938 40.58 -26.37 35.51
C ASN A 938 41.08 -24.92 35.31
N ILE A 939 40.23 -24.09 34.72
CA ILE A 939 40.30 -22.63 34.90
C ILE A 939 39.36 -22.23 36.03
N SER A 940 39.74 -21.26 36.85
CA SER A 940 38.93 -20.75 37.97
C SER A 940 39.03 -19.23 38.10
N TRP A 941 38.03 -18.63 38.73
CA TRP A 941 37.97 -17.18 38.96
C TRP A 941 37.33 -16.85 40.30
N THR A 942 37.54 -15.61 40.77
CA THR A 942 36.78 -15.09 41.91
C THR A 942 35.38 -14.71 41.45
N ALA A 943 34.36 -15.07 42.23
CA ALA A 943 32.99 -14.64 41.96
C ALA A 943 32.93 -13.11 41.82
N ALA A 944 32.34 -12.63 40.73
CA ALA A 944 32.09 -11.22 40.53
C ALA A 944 30.78 -10.82 41.20
N GLU A 945 30.80 -9.74 41.98
CA GLU A 945 29.61 -9.22 42.66
C GLU A 945 28.52 -8.86 41.65
N GLY A 946 27.29 -9.33 41.89
CA GLY A 946 26.14 -9.11 41.02
C GLY A 946 26.09 -9.97 39.75
N ALA A 947 27.09 -10.83 39.48
CA ALA A 947 27.07 -11.70 38.31
C ALA A 947 26.05 -12.83 38.47
N LYS A 948 25.09 -12.94 37.54
CA LYS A 948 24.08 -14.01 37.57
C LYS A 948 24.52 -15.29 36.85
N ALA A 949 25.47 -15.16 35.94
CA ALA A 949 26.00 -16.25 35.12
C ALA A 949 27.41 -15.90 34.62
N TYR A 950 28.17 -16.91 34.22
CA TYR A 950 29.46 -16.77 33.53
C TYR A 950 29.39 -17.53 32.21
N ALA A 951 29.45 -16.82 31.09
CA ALA A 951 29.59 -17.45 29.78
C ALA A 951 31.05 -17.83 29.56
N VAL A 952 31.28 -19.07 29.13
CA VAL A 952 32.58 -19.66 28.89
C VAL A 952 32.77 -19.85 27.40
N PHE A 953 33.88 -19.32 26.90
CA PHE A 953 34.28 -19.43 25.50
C PHE A 953 35.63 -20.11 25.41
N TYR A 954 35.81 -20.94 24.40
CA TYR A 954 37.09 -21.55 24.03
C TYR A 954 37.40 -21.20 22.58
N ASP A 955 38.53 -20.53 22.35
CA ASP A 955 38.97 -20.12 21.00
C ASP A 955 37.89 -19.31 20.24
N ASP A 956 37.29 -18.33 20.93
CA ASP A 956 36.19 -17.47 20.46
C ASP A 956 34.88 -18.21 20.10
N LYS A 957 34.73 -19.47 20.50
CA LYS A 957 33.48 -20.21 20.37
C LYS A 957 32.80 -20.34 21.72
N PHE A 958 31.50 -20.07 21.75
CA PHE A 958 30.69 -20.35 22.92
C PHE A 958 30.73 -21.84 23.23
N VAL A 959 31.02 -22.19 24.49
CA VAL A 959 31.02 -23.57 24.98
C VAL A 959 29.76 -23.80 25.79
N ASP A 960 29.60 -23.03 26.88
CA ASP A 960 28.45 -23.11 27.77
C ASP A 960 28.41 -21.89 28.71
N MET A 961 27.42 -21.84 29.61
CA MET A 961 27.36 -20.91 30.72
C MET A 961 27.15 -21.61 32.07
N THR A 962 27.73 -21.05 33.11
CA THR A 962 27.70 -21.64 34.45
C THR A 962 27.51 -20.61 35.54
N SER A 963 26.94 -21.03 36.68
CA SER A 963 26.97 -20.26 37.94
C SER A 963 28.22 -20.57 38.78
N ALA A 964 28.93 -21.65 38.46
CA ALA A 964 30.17 -22.02 39.13
C ALA A 964 31.30 -21.05 38.78
N THR A 965 32.32 -21.01 39.63
CA THR A 965 33.51 -20.17 39.43
C THR A 965 34.73 -20.96 38.95
N THR A 966 34.46 -22.10 38.31
CA THR A 966 35.47 -23.01 37.76
C THR A 966 34.92 -23.70 36.51
N TRP A 967 35.80 -24.03 35.57
CA TRP A 967 35.46 -24.76 34.35
C TRP A 967 36.56 -25.78 34.01
N PRO A 968 36.22 -27.02 33.66
CA PRO A 968 37.21 -28.04 33.31
C PRO A 968 37.89 -27.72 31.97
N VAL A 969 39.20 -27.92 31.92
CA VAL A 969 39.98 -27.90 30.68
C VAL A 969 40.04 -29.35 30.18
N ALA A 970 39.33 -29.65 29.10
CA ALA A 970 39.29 -31.00 28.54
C ALA A 970 40.63 -31.41 27.92
N ALA A 971 40.81 -32.72 27.71
CA ALA A 971 42.04 -33.24 27.09
C ALA A 971 42.25 -32.65 25.69
N GLY A 972 43.38 -31.98 25.48
CA GLY A 972 43.72 -31.31 24.22
C GLY A 972 43.36 -29.82 24.17
N GLU A 973 42.63 -29.31 25.16
CA GLU A 973 42.39 -27.88 25.32
C GLU A 973 43.53 -27.20 26.06
N SER A 974 43.63 -25.88 25.90
CA SER A 974 44.66 -25.05 26.54
C SER A 974 44.00 -23.93 27.34
N ALA A 975 44.41 -23.76 28.58
CA ALA A 975 43.80 -22.83 29.53
C ALA A 975 43.91 -21.35 29.12
N ASP A 976 44.87 -20.99 28.28
CA ASP A 976 45.07 -19.64 27.73
C ASP A 976 44.11 -19.29 26.59
N LYS A 977 43.43 -20.28 26.00
CA LYS A 977 42.41 -20.08 24.98
C LYS A 977 41.01 -19.84 25.53
N PHE A 978 40.83 -19.98 26.84
CA PHE A 978 39.55 -19.74 27.48
C PHE A 978 39.34 -18.27 27.79
N VAL A 979 38.11 -17.82 27.52
CA VAL A 979 37.61 -16.51 27.89
C VAL A 979 36.35 -16.71 28.72
N VAL A 980 36.26 -16.04 29.87
CA VAL A 980 35.06 -16.06 30.71
C VAL A 980 34.50 -14.65 30.83
N ARG A 981 33.18 -14.51 30.64
CA ARG A 981 32.47 -13.23 30.70
C ARG A 981 31.33 -13.29 31.72
N PRO A 982 31.33 -12.46 32.77
CA PRO A 982 30.23 -12.42 33.73
C PRO A 982 29.02 -11.70 33.12
N ALA A 983 27.81 -12.21 33.38
CA ALA A 983 26.56 -11.57 32.97
C ALA A 983 25.98 -10.67 34.07
N ASN A 984 25.55 -9.47 33.69
CA ASN A 984 24.82 -8.58 34.59
C ASN A 984 23.35 -9.02 34.80
N ALA A 985 22.60 -8.26 35.61
CA ALA A 985 21.19 -8.54 35.88
C ALA A 985 20.32 -8.57 34.60
N MET A 986 20.65 -7.73 33.61
CA MET A 986 19.97 -7.68 32.31
C MET A 986 20.33 -8.86 31.39
N GLY A 987 21.31 -9.67 31.78
CA GLY A 987 21.83 -10.82 31.03
C GLY A 987 22.95 -10.50 30.04
N GLY A 988 23.36 -9.25 29.96
CA GLY A 988 24.44 -8.81 29.09
C GLY A 988 25.81 -9.18 29.65
N PHE A 989 26.74 -9.59 28.79
CA PHE A 989 28.07 -10.04 29.20
C PHE A 989 29.05 -8.88 29.34
N GLY A 990 29.83 -8.89 30.41
CA GLY A 990 30.95 -7.98 30.62
C GLY A 990 32.16 -8.29 29.73
N GLY A 991 33.28 -7.62 30.02
CA GLY A 991 34.55 -7.88 29.34
C GLY A 991 35.08 -9.29 29.64
N GLY A 992 35.76 -9.90 28.66
CA GLY A 992 36.38 -11.21 28.81
C GLY A 992 37.58 -11.21 29.75
N SER A 993 37.65 -12.21 30.62
CA SER A 993 38.83 -12.53 31.42
C SER A 993 39.52 -13.79 30.89
N THR A 994 40.85 -13.85 31.00
CA THR A 994 41.69 -14.97 30.55
C THR A 994 42.74 -15.33 31.61
N THR A 995 43.51 -16.41 31.39
CA THR A 995 44.57 -16.88 32.30
C THR A 995 45.92 -16.16 32.13
N THR A 996 46.07 -15.34 31.08
CA THR A 996 47.32 -14.64 30.81
C THR A 996 47.18 -13.14 31.09
N THR A 997 48.26 -12.52 31.60
CA THR A 997 48.41 -11.06 31.69
C THR A 997 48.76 -10.41 30.35
N GLY A 998 48.50 -11.12 29.23
CA GLY A 998 48.76 -10.62 27.89
C GLY A 998 48.13 -9.24 27.71
N ILE A 999 48.88 -8.33 27.08
CA ILE A 999 48.64 -6.88 26.96
C ILE A 999 47.22 -6.49 26.44
N ASN A 1000 46.41 -7.47 26.02
CA ASN A 1000 45.04 -7.32 25.52
C ASN A 1000 43.96 -7.10 26.59
N SER A 1001 44.27 -7.08 27.90
CA SER A 1001 43.21 -7.05 28.94
C SER A 1001 43.44 -6.11 30.13
N LEU A 1002 44.36 -5.12 30.05
CA LEU A 1002 44.42 -4.06 31.06
C LEU A 1002 43.22 -3.10 30.91
N LYS A 1003 42.06 -3.46 31.47
CA LYS A 1003 41.03 -2.46 31.81
C LYS A 1003 41.61 -1.54 32.87
N VAL A 1004 41.71 -0.26 32.55
CA VAL A 1004 41.95 0.77 33.55
C VAL A 1004 40.60 1.08 34.19
N ASN A 1005 40.50 0.95 35.52
CA ASN A 1005 39.34 1.43 36.28
C ASN A 1005 39.01 2.87 35.84
N ALA A 1006 37.80 3.06 35.31
CA ALA A 1006 37.30 4.34 34.84
C ALA A 1006 36.94 5.30 35.98
N GLU A 1007 36.85 4.79 37.21
CA GLU A 1007 36.64 5.61 38.39
C GLU A 1007 37.82 6.57 38.55
N ASN A 1008 37.54 7.86 38.35
CA ASN A 1008 38.45 9.00 38.47
C ASN A 1008 39.28 9.37 37.23
N VAL A 1009 38.93 8.95 36.00
CA VAL A 1009 39.64 9.43 34.79
C VAL A 1009 39.04 10.75 34.28
N ALA A 1010 39.83 11.81 34.23
CA ALA A 1010 39.45 13.13 33.71
C ALA A 1010 39.71 13.29 32.20
N SER A 1011 40.70 12.58 31.63
CA SER A 1011 40.93 12.54 30.18
C SER A 1011 41.79 11.34 29.77
N THR A 1012 41.63 10.85 28.55
CA THR A 1012 42.42 9.77 27.95
C THR A 1012 43.04 10.25 26.63
N ILE A 1013 44.34 10.02 26.44
CA ILE A 1013 45.11 10.38 25.24
C ILE A 1013 45.87 9.15 24.77
N PHE A 1014 45.95 8.89 23.46
CA PHE A 1014 46.76 7.79 22.91
C PHE A 1014 48.01 8.34 22.21
N TYR A 1015 49.11 7.59 22.29
CA TYR A 1015 50.35 7.82 21.54
C TYR A 1015 50.77 6.54 20.81
N ASP A 1016 51.43 6.66 19.67
CA ASP A 1016 52.11 5.53 19.05
C ASP A 1016 53.43 5.19 19.77
N LEU A 1017 54.13 4.15 19.32
CA LEU A 1017 55.41 3.72 19.91
C LEU A 1017 56.56 4.71 19.66
N GLN A 1018 56.40 5.67 18.75
CA GLN A 1018 57.36 6.73 18.47
C GLN A 1018 57.08 7.98 19.34
N GLY A 1019 55.99 7.97 20.12
CA GLY A 1019 55.59 9.05 21.00
C GLY A 1019 54.78 10.14 20.31
N ALA A 1020 54.28 9.92 19.10
CA ALA A 1020 53.35 10.83 18.44
C ALA A 1020 51.94 10.61 18.98
N ARG A 1021 51.19 11.69 19.24
CA ARG A 1021 49.79 11.58 19.68
C ARG A 1021 48.95 11.03 18.54
N VAL A 1022 48.16 10.02 18.83
CA VAL A 1022 47.31 9.32 17.87
C VAL A 1022 45.89 9.21 18.36
N ASP A 1023 45.01 8.89 17.44
CA ASP A 1023 43.61 8.66 17.75
C ASP A 1023 43.38 7.33 18.50
N GLY A 1024 42.33 7.30 19.31
CA GLY A 1024 41.92 6.11 20.05
C GLY A 1024 41.33 5.00 19.18
N SER A 1025 41.05 5.21 17.91
CA SER A 1025 40.62 4.14 16.98
C SER A 1025 41.76 3.52 16.18
N GLN A 1026 42.98 4.05 16.29
CA GLN A 1026 44.10 3.57 15.50
C GLN A 1026 44.51 2.15 15.90
N HIS A 1027 44.53 1.24 14.94
CA HIS A 1027 44.94 -0.14 15.17
C HIS A 1027 46.46 -0.27 15.35
N GLY A 1028 46.88 -1.14 16.27
CA GLY A 1028 48.28 -1.39 16.60
C GLY A 1028 48.62 -1.14 18.07
N VAL A 1029 49.91 -1.13 18.38
CA VAL A 1029 50.41 -0.95 19.74
C VAL A 1029 50.44 0.54 20.09
N LEU A 1030 49.58 0.96 21.02
CA LEU A 1030 49.48 2.34 21.49
C LEU A 1030 49.91 2.48 22.97
N ILE A 1031 50.27 3.69 23.35
CA ILE A 1031 50.47 4.13 24.73
C ILE A 1031 49.28 5.00 25.11
N MET A 1032 48.39 4.48 25.94
CA MET A 1032 47.26 5.20 26.52
C MET A 1032 47.72 5.96 27.78
N VAL A 1033 47.58 7.27 27.78
CA VAL A 1033 47.88 8.17 28.90
C VAL A 1033 46.57 8.73 29.43
N GLN A 1034 46.29 8.46 30.70
CA GLN A 1034 45.09 8.89 31.38
C GLN A 1034 45.45 9.89 32.48
N LYS A 1035 44.79 11.05 32.46
CA LYS A 1035 44.87 12.03 33.54
C LYS A 1035 43.69 11.78 34.46
N MET A 1036 43.96 11.62 35.74
CA MET A 1036 42.94 11.36 36.75
C MET A 1036 42.35 12.69 37.28
N THR A 1037 41.19 12.64 37.92
CA THR A 1037 40.48 13.80 38.50
C THR A 1037 41.26 14.44 39.65
N ASP A 1038 42.15 13.70 40.33
CA ASP A 1038 43.07 14.20 41.35
C ASP A 1038 44.35 14.85 40.77
N GLY A 1039 44.49 14.88 39.45
CA GLY A 1039 45.64 15.44 38.73
C GLY A 1039 46.80 14.46 38.49
N SER A 1040 46.73 13.23 38.99
CA SER A 1040 47.73 12.19 38.70
C SER A 1040 47.64 11.68 37.26
N ILE A 1041 48.72 11.08 36.75
CA ILE A 1041 48.81 10.56 35.37
C ILE A 1041 49.14 9.06 35.41
N LYS A 1042 48.34 8.25 34.71
CA LYS A 1042 48.56 6.82 34.51
C LYS A 1042 48.85 6.54 33.05
N THR A 1043 49.87 5.74 32.76
CA THR A 1043 50.26 5.36 31.40
C THR A 1043 50.19 3.85 31.24
N SER A 1044 49.50 3.38 30.21
CA SER A 1044 49.25 1.97 29.92
C SER A 1044 49.58 1.69 28.45
N LYS A 1045 50.20 0.55 28.16
CA LYS A 1045 50.37 0.07 26.77
C LYS A 1045 49.13 -0.73 26.38
N VAL A 1046 48.50 -0.41 25.26
CA VAL A 1046 47.29 -1.05 24.75
C VAL A 1046 47.48 -1.49 23.31
N ILE A 1047 46.78 -2.53 22.87
CA ILE A 1047 46.70 -2.93 21.46
C ILE A 1047 45.26 -2.72 21.03
N LYS A 1048 45.06 -1.92 19.99
CA LYS A 1048 43.75 -1.63 19.41
C LYS A 1048 43.63 -2.23 18.01
#